data_AF-A0AAP6B4M6-F1
#
_entry.id   AF-A0AAP6B4M6-F1
#
_cell.length_a   1.000
_cell.length_b   1.000
_cell.length_c   1.000
_cell.angle_alpha   90.00
_cell.angle_beta   90.00
_cell.angle_gamma   90.00
#
_symmetry.space_group_name_H-M   'P 1'
#
loop_
_entity.id
_entity.type
_entity.pdbx_description
1 polymer ?
#
loop_
_entity_poly.entity_id
_entity_poly.type
_entity_poly.pdbx_seq_one_letter_code
_entity_poly.pdbx_strand_id
1 'polypeptide(L)'
;MKFDSMVDAVGRTPLVRLRSAAPGVEVYAKLELQNLFAMKDRVARSMLLEARRTGVLREGAPIVESSSGTMALGVALVGTALGHPVHIVTDPRIDAITLAKLRALGCEVHVVAAMTSHGWQSARLEELERLMAGLPGAFWPQQYSNPDNPGAYRLLAEEIEEDLGAVDVLVGSVGSGGSLCGTARALRRAYPQLRVVGVDSVGSVLFGQPDVPGRLQSGLGNSLLPKNLDRRVVDEVHWLNDREAFESTRALAREQQVFAGNTSGSVYRVLMHVASQAAPGTRIVGILPDRGDRYVDTVYDDEFWARKELASLEAREAPEAVPLDRVVRGWSVAALREHPEPPGGHLLFVESNTTGTGMLALSVARRLGFEPVLLTGSPARYAGLDETGCRVIVCDTNSQAELRRTVQDAFRRDELAGVTTTSDFYVPAVAELTTWLGMPGNRADAVAVCRNKALLRERLREHGVPQPEFVAVTDVAEVPAALASVGLPCVVKPADDSGSNNVLLCHSEEEALAQARAILGIRFNMRDLPTAGTVLIEEYVDAPEFSVEMFTWDGETRCVGITEKSVTGLPHFVEYRHVFPAPLSPARAAAVEGSVRRAVTAAGITLGATHTEVRLTADGPVIIEINPRLAGGMIPELIQLATGVQLLDQQVRVAAGLPPEPLREPVRHAGIHFLLTDRTGKLAELSGTGQARAIDGVDRVTVTARPGAEVRPPRNAYDRLGHVIAHGDTHEQVTKILAEAVGRTAVVLEGDEATEGHAQ
;
A
#
# COMPACT_ATOMS: atom_id res chain seq x y z
N MET A 1 28.02 16.70 14.40
CA MET A 1 27.41 16.19 13.15
C MET A 1 27.85 17.09 12.00
N LYS A 2 28.08 16.54 10.80
CA LYS A 2 28.39 17.29 9.57
C LYS A 2 27.30 16.96 8.55
N PHE A 3 26.80 17.97 7.83
CA PHE A 3 25.78 17.85 6.79
C PHE A 3 26.24 18.58 5.54
N ASP A 4 25.81 18.12 4.36
CA ASP A 4 26.18 18.72 3.06
C ASP A 4 25.26 19.88 2.67
N SER A 5 24.03 19.90 3.20
CA SER A 5 23.08 21.01 3.02
C SER A 5 22.25 21.27 4.28
N MET A 6 21.58 22.43 4.31
CA MET A 6 20.58 22.73 5.35
C MET A 6 19.40 21.77 5.30
N VAL A 7 19.06 21.23 4.12
CA VAL A 7 17.97 20.25 3.96
C VAL A 7 18.34 18.92 4.64
N ASP A 8 19.61 18.55 4.66
CA ASP A 8 20.10 17.32 5.30
C ASP A 8 20.16 17.43 6.82
N ALA A 9 20.20 18.65 7.35
CA ALA A 9 20.19 18.93 8.79
C ALA A 9 18.78 18.90 9.41
N VAL A 10 17.73 18.65 8.62
CA VAL A 10 16.35 18.50 9.12
C VAL A 10 16.19 17.15 9.82
N GLY A 11 15.62 17.17 11.02
CA GLY A 11 15.43 16.00 11.88
C GLY A 11 16.54 15.83 12.92
N ARG A 12 16.66 14.62 13.50
CA ARG A 12 17.60 14.30 14.60
C ARG A 12 17.53 15.29 15.76
N THR A 13 16.30 15.65 16.14
CA THR A 13 16.08 16.61 17.22
C THR A 13 16.28 15.96 18.58
N PRO A 14 16.68 16.71 19.63
CA PRO A 14 16.91 16.11 20.94
C PRO A 14 15.65 15.50 21.56
N LEU A 15 15.85 14.37 22.23
CA LEU A 15 14.90 13.79 23.16
C LEU A 15 15.36 14.09 24.59
N VAL A 16 14.49 14.69 25.40
CA VAL A 16 14.84 15.16 26.75
C VAL A 16 13.89 14.55 27.78
N ARG A 17 14.46 14.01 28.87
CA ARG A 17 13.68 13.54 30.02
C ARG A 17 13.12 14.74 30.78
N LEU A 18 11.81 14.75 31.00
CA LEU A 18 11.13 15.78 31.78
C LEU A 18 11.11 15.41 33.26
N ARG A 19 11.10 16.43 34.12
CA ARG A 19 10.84 16.25 35.56
C ARG A 19 9.35 15.99 35.76
N SER A 20 9.02 14.84 36.33
CA SER A 20 7.66 14.42 36.67
C SER A 20 7.59 13.98 38.13
N ALA A 21 6.45 14.24 38.78
CA ALA A 21 6.17 13.76 40.12
C ALA A 21 5.69 12.29 40.16
N ALA A 22 5.42 11.68 39.00
CA ALA A 22 4.91 10.31 38.89
C ALA A 22 6.04 9.29 39.20
N PRO A 23 5.94 8.53 40.31
CA PRO A 23 7.01 7.63 40.72
C PRO A 23 7.14 6.44 39.76
N GLY A 24 8.34 6.20 39.26
CA GLY A 24 8.65 5.07 38.38
C GLY A 24 8.16 5.22 36.93
N VAL A 25 7.60 6.36 36.54
CA VAL A 25 7.19 6.65 35.16
C VAL A 25 8.30 7.43 34.45
N GLU A 26 8.66 7.02 33.23
CA GLU A 26 9.62 7.75 32.42
C GLU A 26 8.90 8.67 31.44
N VAL A 27 9.12 9.99 31.57
CA VAL A 27 8.47 10.99 30.72
C VAL A 27 9.51 11.72 29.89
N TYR A 28 9.36 11.68 28.57
CA TYR A 28 10.26 12.32 27.62
C TYR A 28 9.54 13.31 26.71
N ALA A 29 10.26 14.33 26.28
CA ALA A 29 9.84 15.29 25.27
C ALA A 29 10.76 15.19 24.05
N LYS A 30 10.18 14.92 22.87
CA LYS A 30 10.89 15.02 21.59
C LYS A 30 10.79 16.46 21.10
N LEU A 31 11.91 17.18 21.16
CA LEU A 31 11.99 18.63 20.97
C LEU A 31 12.04 19.02 19.49
N GLU A 32 10.94 18.77 18.77
CA GLU A 32 10.80 19.11 17.35
C GLU A 32 10.85 20.62 17.07
N LEU A 33 10.62 21.44 18.10
CA LEU A 33 10.95 22.86 18.13
C LEU A 33 12.43 23.16 17.85
N GLN A 34 13.34 22.19 17.99
CA GLN A 34 14.78 22.32 17.71
C GLN A 34 15.20 21.83 16.32
N ASN A 35 14.26 21.53 15.41
CA ASN A 35 14.57 21.59 13.98
C ASN A 35 15.03 23.01 13.60
N LEU A 36 15.56 23.22 12.39
CA LEU A 36 16.14 24.50 11.95
C LEU A 36 15.22 25.70 12.20
N PHE A 37 13.98 25.63 11.72
CA PHE A 37 12.91 26.56 12.09
C PHE A 37 11.95 25.94 13.10
N ALA A 38 11.37 24.78 12.78
CA ALA A 38 10.46 24.02 13.65
C ALA A 38 10.06 22.69 12.99
N MET A 39 9.15 21.95 13.61
CA MET A 39 8.65 20.65 13.15
C MET A 39 8.30 20.56 11.64
N LYS A 40 7.76 21.63 11.03
CA LYS A 40 7.27 21.58 9.64
C LYS A 40 8.38 21.56 8.58
N ASP A 41 9.64 21.70 8.99
CA ASP A 41 10.80 21.46 8.14
C ASP A 41 10.79 20.02 7.59
N ARG A 42 10.38 19.04 8.41
CA ARG A 42 10.25 17.62 7.99
C ARG A 42 9.25 17.46 6.85
N VAL A 43 8.09 18.10 6.98
CA VAL A 43 6.99 18.00 6.02
C VAL A 43 7.39 18.61 4.69
N ALA A 44 7.95 19.83 4.72
CA ALA A 44 8.42 20.49 3.52
C ALA A 44 9.53 19.69 2.82
N ARG A 45 10.48 19.15 3.59
CA ARG A 45 11.54 18.27 3.06
C ARG A 45 10.95 17.05 2.36
N SER A 46 10.05 16.33 3.04
CA SER A 46 9.43 15.12 2.49
C SER A 46 8.67 15.41 1.19
N MET A 47 7.78 16.40 1.21
CA MET A 47 6.94 16.74 0.06
C MET A 47 7.74 17.21 -1.16
N LEU A 48 8.71 18.10 -0.95
CA LEU A 48 9.47 18.67 -2.06
C LEU A 48 10.47 17.69 -2.65
N LEU A 49 11.15 16.89 -1.82
CA LEU A 49 12.05 15.86 -2.33
C LEU A 49 11.28 14.75 -3.04
N GLU A 50 10.12 14.34 -2.54
CA GLU A 50 9.29 13.32 -3.19
C GLU A 50 8.68 13.85 -4.50
N ALA A 51 8.22 15.10 -4.54
CA ALA A 51 7.73 15.73 -5.76
C ALA A 51 8.83 15.85 -6.82
N ARG A 52 10.09 16.09 -6.44
CA ARG A 52 11.24 16.05 -7.37
C ARG A 52 11.53 14.63 -7.84
N ARG A 53 11.55 13.66 -6.92
CA ARG A 53 11.82 12.25 -7.23
C ARG A 53 10.81 11.68 -8.22
N THR A 54 9.54 12.07 -8.10
CA THR A 54 8.45 11.64 -8.99
C THR A 54 8.29 12.51 -10.24
N GLY A 55 9.07 13.60 -10.37
CA GLY A 55 9.00 14.53 -11.50
C GLY A 55 7.81 15.49 -11.49
N VAL A 56 6.96 15.45 -10.45
CA VAL A 56 5.84 16.38 -10.26
C VAL A 56 6.34 17.82 -10.09
N LEU A 57 7.43 18.00 -9.34
CA LEU A 57 8.14 19.28 -9.22
C LEU A 57 9.32 19.30 -10.20
N ARG A 58 9.13 20.00 -11.32
CA ARG A 58 10.18 20.20 -12.34
C ARG A 58 11.25 21.16 -11.87
N GLU A 59 12.48 20.98 -12.34
CA GLU A 59 13.61 21.85 -12.01
C GLU A 59 13.28 23.33 -12.31
N GLY A 60 13.57 24.21 -11.35
CA GLY A 60 13.31 25.65 -11.44
C GLY A 60 11.83 26.06 -11.39
N ALA A 61 10.88 25.12 -11.30
CA ALA A 61 9.46 25.46 -11.24
C ALA A 61 9.10 26.20 -9.93
N PRO A 62 8.20 27.19 -9.95
CA PRO A 62 7.79 27.90 -8.73
C PRO A 62 7.07 26.99 -7.73
N ILE A 63 7.24 27.26 -6.45
CA ILE A 63 6.50 26.62 -5.36
C ILE A 63 5.58 27.67 -4.75
N VAL A 64 4.29 27.37 -4.61
CA VAL A 64 3.30 28.26 -4.00
C VAL A 64 2.66 27.57 -2.81
N GLU A 65 2.65 28.22 -1.64
CA GLU A 65 2.00 27.67 -0.43
C GLU A 65 1.24 28.77 0.33
N SER A 66 0.12 28.38 0.94
CA SER A 66 -0.72 29.24 1.78
C SER A 66 -0.49 28.92 3.26
N SER A 67 0.30 29.76 3.93
CA SER A 67 0.64 29.55 5.34
C SER A 67 1.18 30.83 6.00
N SER A 68 0.76 31.05 7.25
CA SER A 68 1.24 32.14 8.12
C SER A 68 2.16 31.64 9.26
N GLY A 69 2.57 30.38 9.23
CA GLY A 69 3.32 29.73 10.32
C GLY A 69 4.49 28.86 9.84
N THR A 70 4.85 27.87 10.65
CA THR A 70 6.07 27.06 10.46
C THR A 70 6.13 26.30 9.13
N MET A 71 5.00 25.96 8.51
CA MET A 71 4.99 25.38 7.16
C MET A 71 5.57 26.35 6.11
N ALA A 72 5.30 27.65 6.23
CA ALA A 72 5.85 28.63 5.28
C ALA A 72 7.38 28.66 5.35
N LEU A 73 7.92 28.63 6.58
CA LEU A 73 9.36 28.59 6.82
C LEU A 73 10.00 27.28 6.32
N GLY A 74 9.35 26.13 6.52
CA GLY A 74 9.83 24.86 6.00
C GLY A 74 9.90 24.84 4.47
N VAL A 75 8.85 25.33 3.79
CA VAL A 75 8.82 25.44 2.33
C VAL A 75 9.86 26.44 1.82
N ALA A 76 9.99 27.59 2.50
CA ALA A 76 11.04 28.56 2.19
C ALA A 76 12.43 27.93 2.31
N LEU A 77 12.72 27.24 3.41
CA LEU A 77 14.01 26.59 3.66
C LEU A 77 14.36 25.61 2.55
N VAL A 78 13.47 24.66 2.29
CA VAL A 78 13.76 23.55 1.37
C VAL A 78 13.63 24.01 -0.08
N GLY A 79 12.58 24.73 -0.44
CA GLY A 79 12.35 25.17 -1.82
C GLY A 79 13.48 26.04 -2.35
N THR A 80 13.91 27.05 -1.59
CA THR A 80 15.00 27.94 -2.00
C THR A 80 16.35 27.24 -2.00
N ALA A 81 16.63 26.34 -1.05
CA ALA A 81 17.84 25.53 -1.04
C ALA A 81 17.93 24.57 -2.23
N LEU A 82 16.78 24.15 -2.78
CA LEU A 82 16.70 23.33 -3.98
C LEU A 82 16.69 24.16 -5.29
N GLY A 83 16.78 25.49 -5.20
CA GLY A 83 16.86 26.39 -6.36
C GLY A 83 15.52 26.80 -6.97
N HIS A 84 14.40 26.64 -6.25
CA HIS A 84 13.08 27.01 -6.74
C HIS A 84 12.67 28.42 -6.27
N PRO A 85 11.98 29.22 -7.11
CA PRO A 85 11.23 30.38 -6.65
C PRO A 85 10.14 29.95 -5.67
N VAL A 86 10.04 30.62 -4.52
CA VAL A 86 9.04 30.30 -3.49
C VAL A 86 8.13 31.49 -3.25
N HIS A 87 6.83 31.29 -3.45
CA HIS A 87 5.78 32.25 -3.19
C HIS A 87 4.96 31.79 -1.97
N ILE A 88 4.86 32.65 -0.96
CA ILE A 88 4.07 32.38 0.25
C ILE A 88 2.88 33.33 0.30
N VAL A 89 1.68 32.76 0.32
CA VAL A 89 0.44 33.50 0.54
C VAL A 89 0.10 33.48 2.03
N THR A 90 0.02 34.65 2.64
CA THR A 90 -0.26 34.84 4.07
C THR A 90 -1.31 35.92 4.30
N ASP A 91 -1.70 36.10 5.55
CA ASP A 91 -2.61 37.15 6.00
C ASP A 91 -1.92 38.09 7.02
N PRO A 92 -2.53 39.24 7.37
CA PRO A 92 -1.93 40.23 8.26
C PRO A 92 -1.63 39.76 9.69
N ARG A 93 -2.03 38.54 10.09
CA ARG A 93 -1.72 37.97 11.41
C ARG A 93 -0.35 37.29 11.47
N ILE A 94 0.40 37.25 10.37
CA ILE A 94 1.78 36.73 10.37
C ILE A 94 2.65 37.51 11.36
N ASP A 95 3.43 36.80 12.17
CA ASP A 95 4.35 37.43 13.12
C ASP A 95 5.56 38.05 12.41
N ALA A 96 6.10 39.12 13.01
CA ALA A 96 7.19 39.90 12.41
C ALA A 96 8.46 39.06 12.18
N ILE A 97 8.75 38.09 13.06
CA ILE A 97 9.92 37.22 12.96
C ILE A 97 9.79 36.29 11.75
N THR A 98 8.62 35.66 11.58
CA THR A 98 8.34 34.79 10.44
C THR A 98 8.40 35.57 9.12
N LEU A 99 7.80 36.76 9.04
CA LEU A 99 7.85 37.59 7.84
C LEU A 99 9.30 38.01 7.48
N ALA A 100 10.10 38.37 8.49
CA ALA A 100 11.51 38.70 8.29
C ALA A 100 12.31 37.50 7.75
N LYS A 101 12.11 36.31 8.33
CA LYS A 101 12.76 35.06 7.87
C LYS A 101 12.38 34.74 6.41
N LEU A 102 11.11 34.80 6.04
CA LEU A 102 10.65 34.53 4.68
C LEU A 102 11.30 35.46 3.65
N ARG A 103 11.33 36.77 3.93
CA ARG A 103 11.99 37.75 3.05
C ARG A 103 13.50 37.52 2.95
N ALA A 104 14.15 37.23 4.07
CA ALA A 104 15.59 36.97 4.10
C ALA A 104 16.00 35.70 3.34
N LEU A 105 15.12 34.69 3.30
CA LEU A 105 15.31 33.48 2.50
C LEU A 105 15.02 33.69 1.00
N GLY A 106 14.60 34.88 0.57
CA GLY A 106 14.33 35.19 -0.83
C GLY A 106 12.94 34.79 -1.33
N CYS A 107 11.98 34.57 -0.43
CA CYS A 107 10.60 34.29 -0.83
C CYS A 107 9.85 35.54 -1.27
N GLU A 108 8.96 35.37 -2.25
CA GLU A 108 7.92 36.36 -2.55
C GLU A 108 6.74 36.17 -1.60
N VAL A 109 6.48 37.16 -0.74
CA VAL A 109 5.41 37.07 0.26
C VAL A 109 4.21 37.91 -0.17
N HIS A 110 3.09 37.24 -0.40
CA HIS A 110 1.82 37.82 -0.80
C HIS A 110 0.90 37.91 0.42
N VAL A 111 0.68 39.11 0.94
CA VAL A 111 -0.20 39.34 2.10
C VAL A 111 -1.57 39.78 1.59
N VAL A 112 -2.60 38.97 1.83
CA VAL A 112 -3.97 39.33 1.43
C VAL A 112 -4.48 40.51 2.25
N ALA A 113 -5.13 41.47 1.57
CA ALA A 113 -5.49 42.76 2.18
C ALA A 113 -6.76 42.70 3.05
N ALA A 114 -7.70 41.80 2.74
CA ALA A 114 -8.98 41.69 3.44
C ALA A 114 -9.46 40.23 3.50
N MET A 115 -10.30 39.94 4.50
CA MET A 115 -11.03 38.67 4.57
C MET A 115 -12.10 38.60 3.46
N THR A 116 -12.36 37.40 2.97
CA THR A 116 -13.60 37.11 2.23
C THR A 116 -14.75 36.90 3.22
N SER A 117 -15.96 36.66 2.72
CA SER A 117 -17.10 36.24 3.56
C SER A 117 -16.86 34.94 4.33
N HIS A 118 -15.84 34.15 3.94
CA HIS A 118 -15.44 32.90 4.57
C HIS A 118 -14.10 33.03 5.34
N GLY A 119 -13.67 34.26 5.65
CA GLY A 119 -12.52 34.54 6.50
C GLY A 119 -11.17 34.56 5.78
N TRP A 120 -10.08 34.67 6.56
CA TRP A 120 -8.71 34.78 6.03
C TRP A 120 -8.24 33.56 5.24
N GLN A 121 -8.75 32.37 5.56
CA GLN A 121 -8.31 31.15 4.88
C GLN A 121 -8.78 31.12 3.42
N SER A 122 -10.04 31.47 3.16
CA SER A 122 -10.56 31.55 1.79
C SER A 122 -9.85 32.64 0.99
N ALA A 123 -9.62 33.83 1.58
CA ALA A 123 -8.86 34.90 0.92
C ALA A 123 -7.46 34.43 0.47
N ARG A 124 -6.73 33.69 1.31
CA ARG A 124 -5.41 33.16 0.95
C ARG A 124 -5.46 32.04 -0.09
N LEU A 125 -6.53 31.24 -0.12
CA LEU A 125 -6.69 30.18 -1.12
C LEU A 125 -7.01 30.77 -2.50
N GLU A 126 -7.89 31.78 -2.57
CA GLU A 126 -8.20 32.48 -3.82
C GLU A 126 -6.94 33.14 -4.43
N GLU A 127 -6.11 33.77 -3.60
CA GLU A 127 -4.84 34.34 -4.06
C GLU A 127 -3.82 33.26 -4.47
N LEU A 128 -3.78 32.13 -3.75
CA LEU A 128 -2.96 30.98 -4.14
C LEU A 128 -3.39 30.44 -5.50
N GLU A 129 -4.69 30.27 -5.75
CA GLU A 129 -5.23 29.82 -7.03
C GLU A 129 -4.89 30.79 -8.17
N ARG A 130 -4.99 32.10 -7.92
CA ARG A 130 -4.60 33.13 -8.87
C ARG A 130 -3.10 33.02 -9.23
N LEU A 131 -2.23 32.82 -8.25
CA LEU A 131 -0.80 32.61 -8.48
C LEU A 131 -0.52 31.32 -9.24
N MET A 132 -1.17 30.22 -8.87
CA MET A 132 -1.03 28.93 -9.56
C MET A 132 -1.46 29.04 -11.04
N ALA A 133 -2.50 29.82 -11.35
CA ALA A 133 -2.92 30.09 -12.73
C ALA A 133 -1.94 31.01 -13.49
N GLY A 134 -1.28 31.94 -12.79
CA GLY A 134 -0.32 32.88 -13.37
C GLY A 134 1.12 32.38 -13.47
N LEU A 135 1.45 31.26 -12.82
CA LEU A 135 2.80 30.69 -12.75
C LEU A 135 2.80 29.28 -13.39
N PRO A 136 3.12 29.17 -14.70
CA PRO A 136 3.11 27.90 -15.41
C PRO A 136 4.00 26.85 -14.75
N GLY A 137 3.45 25.67 -14.47
CA GLY A 137 4.18 24.56 -13.85
C GLY A 137 4.42 24.72 -12.35
N ALA A 138 3.82 25.72 -11.70
CA ALA A 138 3.92 25.89 -10.26
C ALA A 138 3.42 24.65 -9.48
N PHE A 139 4.08 24.37 -8.37
CA PHE A 139 3.77 23.26 -7.48
C PHE A 139 3.20 23.77 -6.17
N TRP A 140 2.11 23.13 -5.72
CA TRP A 140 1.52 23.38 -4.41
C TRP A 140 1.69 22.14 -3.51
N PRO A 141 2.44 22.22 -2.39
CA PRO A 141 2.68 21.08 -1.50
C PRO A 141 1.41 20.49 -0.85
N GLN A 142 0.38 21.31 -0.62
CA GLN A 142 -0.93 20.89 -0.09
C GLN A 142 -0.85 20.13 1.25
N GLN A 143 -0.31 20.78 2.30
CA GLN A 143 -0.05 20.11 3.58
C GLN A 143 -1.24 19.37 4.22
N TYR A 144 -2.48 19.76 3.95
CA TYR A 144 -3.66 19.16 4.57
C TYR A 144 -4.19 17.91 3.87
N SER A 145 -3.81 17.70 2.60
CA SER A 145 -4.28 16.60 1.77
C SER A 145 -3.20 15.66 1.27
N ASN A 146 -1.93 16.11 1.20
CA ASN A 146 -0.84 15.30 0.70
C ASN A 146 -0.32 14.29 1.75
N PRO A 147 -0.40 12.97 1.50
CA PRO A 147 0.10 11.89 2.37
C PRO A 147 1.61 11.91 2.65
N ASP A 148 2.41 12.65 1.88
CA ASP A 148 3.82 12.90 2.23
C ASP A 148 3.95 13.69 3.55
N ASN A 149 2.87 14.34 4.02
CA ASN A 149 2.83 14.96 5.35
C ASN A 149 2.97 13.92 6.47
N PRO A 150 2.03 12.97 6.68
CA PRO A 150 2.24 11.91 7.65
C PRO A 150 3.49 11.06 7.33
N GLY A 151 3.82 10.84 6.05
CA GLY A 151 5.02 10.12 5.64
C GLY A 151 6.32 10.71 6.19
N ALA A 152 6.41 12.05 6.30
CA ALA A 152 7.58 12.76 6.82
C ALA A 152 7.97 12.38 8.26
N TYR A 153 7.02 11.87 9.05
CA TYR A 153 7.20 11.57 10.47
C TYR A 153 7.58 10.12 10.75
N ARG A 154 7.76 9.30 9.71
CA ARG A 154 8.38 7.98 9.88
C ARG A 154 9.80 8.09 10.47
N LEU A 155 10.60 9.04 9.98
CA LEU A 155 11.93 9.30 10.53
C LEU A 155 11.88 9.75 11.99
N LEU A 156 10.84 10.49 12.39
CA LEU A 156 10.66 10.89 13.79
C LEU A 156 10.40 9.68 14.70
N ALA A 157 9.60 8.72 14.23
CA ALA A 157 9.36 7.47 14.95
C ALA A 157 10.63 6.62 15.04
N GLU A 158 11.40 6.50 13.95
CA GLU A 158 12.70 5.81 13.94
C GLU A 158 13.67 6.45 14.95
N GLU A 159 13.77 7.78 14.98
CA GLU A 159 14.58 8.48 15.99
C GLU A 159 14.14 8.18 17.44
N ILE A 160 12.82 8.13 17.70
CA ILE A 160 12.30 7.81 19.04
C ILE A 160 12.66 6.37 19.42
N GLU A 161 12.51 5.43 18.48
CA GLU A 161 12.86 4.02 18.68
C GLU A 161 14.36 3.81 18.87
N GLU A 162 15.21 4.52 18.13
CA GLU A 162 16.66 4.49 18.31
C GLU A 162 17.07 5.05 19.68
N ASP A 163 16.45 6.13 20.13
CA ASP A 163 16.78 6.82 21.38
C ASP A 163 16.27 6.07 22.64
N LEU A 164 15.10 5.42 22.56
CA LEU A 164 14.41 4.83 23.72
C LEU A 164 14.16 3.32 23.61
N GLY A 165 14.03 2.77 22.41
CA GLY A 165 13.39 1.47 22.18
C GLY A 165 11.88 1.56 22.37
N ALA A 166 11.31 0.60 23.09
CA ALA A 166 9.85 0.52 23.31
C ALA A 166 9.27 1.75 24.01
N VAL A 167 8.12 2.21 23.50
CA VAL A 167 7.32 3.32 24.05
C VAL A 167 5.90 2.83 24.28
N ASP A 168 5.35 3.11 25.45
CA ASP A 168 4.00 2.67 25.82
C ASP A 168 2.93 3.70 25.43
N VAL A 169 3.26 5.00 25.54
CA VAL A 169 2.32 6.08 25.27
C VAL A 169 2.97 7.21 24.46
N LEU A 170 2.31 7.60 23.37
CA LEU A 170 2.66 8.76 22.55
C LEU A 170 1.62 9.87 22.74
N VAL A 171 2.05 11.07 23.12
CA VAL A 171 1.21 12.26 23.24
C VAL A 171 1.62 13.29 22.18
N GLY A 172 0.66 13.77 21.39
CA GLY A 172 0.99 14.76 20.37
C GLY A 172 -0.19 15.63 19.93
N SER A 173 0.14 16.83 19.49
CA SER A 173 -0.83 17.79 18.96
C SER A 173 -1.42 17.34 17.63
N VAL A 174 -2.70 17.63 17.42
CA VAL A 174 -3.40 17.38 16.16
C VAL A 174 -3.68 18.71 15.45
N GLY A 175 -3.26 18.77 14.19
CA GLY A 175 -3.47 19.93 13.31
C GLY A 175 -3.75 19.44 11.90
N SER A 176 -2.71 19.33 11.07
CA SER A 176 -2.82 18.74 9.72
C SER A 176 -2.99 17.22 9.69
N GLY A 177 -3.04 16.54 10.84
CA GLY A 177 -3.02 15.07 10.96
C GLY A 177 -1.64 14.42 10.77
N GLY A 178 -0.69 15.11 10.13
CA GLY A 178 0.61 14.50 9.76
C GLY A 178 1.45 14.00 10.93
N SER A 179 1.77 14.87 11.90
CA SER A 179 2.74 14.55 12.95
C SER A 179 2.32 13.37 13.83
N LEU A 180 1.16 13.49 14.48
CA LEU A 180 0.69 12.43 15.37
C LEU A 180 0.39 11.15 14.58
N CYS A 181 -0.38 11.21 13.49
CA CYS A 181 -0.77 10.01 12.78
C CYS A 181 0.41 9.31 12.10
N GLY A 182 1.35 10.07 11.53
CA GLY A 182 2.56 9.53 10.90
C GLY A 182 3.46 8.83 11.90
N THR A 183 3.77 9.49 13.02
CA THR A 183 4.61 8.93 14.09
C THR A 183 3.95 7.69 14.71
N ALA A 184 2.66 7.78 15.07
CA ALA A 184 1.91 6.69 15.68
C ALA A 184 1.87 5.44 14.80
N ARG A 185 1.59 5.58 13.49
CA ARG A 185 1.57 4.43 12.56
C ARG A 185 2.93 3.76 12.46
N ALA A 186 4.01 4.54 12.38
CA ALA A 186 5.35 3.99 12.28
C ALA A 186 5.72 3.22 13.55
N LEU A 187 5.51 3.81 14.74
CA LEU A 187 5.77 3.13 16.02
C LEU A 187 4.89 1.89 16.23
N ARG A 188 3.61 1.92 15.84
CA ARG A 188 2.70 0.76 15.99
C ARG A 188 3.10 -0.47 15.17
N ARG A 189 3.96 -0.33 14.17
CA ARG A 189 4.52 -1.48 13.45
C ARG A 189 5.40 -2.34 14.36
N ALA A 190 6.17 -1.71 15.24
CA ALA A 190 7.02 -2.39 16.21
C ALA A 190 6.32 -2.59 17.57
N TYR A 191 5.43 -1.67 17.95
CA TYR A 191 4.74 -1.64 19.24
C TYR A 191 3.22 -1.58 19.06
N PRO A 192 2.54 -2.70 18.72
CA PRO A 192 1.10 -2.70 18.41
C PRO A 192 0.20 -2.22 19.56
N GLN A 193 0.68 -2.31 20.80
CA GLN A 193 -0.03 -1.90 22.02
C GLN A 193 0.16 -0.40 22.37
N LEU A 194 0.89 0.36 21.55
CA LEU A 194 1.11 1.79 21.77
C LEU A 194 -0.21 2.55 21.92
N ARG A 195 -0.39 3.19 23.09
CA ARG A 195 -1.47 4.15 23.33
C ARG A 195 -1.12 5.51 22.73
N VAL A 196 -2.06 6.09 21.99
CA VAL A 196 -1.88 7.34 21.24
C VAL A 196 -2.88 8.37 21.73
N VAL A 197 -2.37 9.45 22.31
CA VAL A 197 -3.14 10.54 22.91
C VAL A 197 -3.05 11.77 22.03
N GLY A 198 -4.19 12.15 21.46
CA GLY A 198 -4.33 13.38 20.67
C GLY A 198 -4.56 14.59 21.56
N VAL A 199 -3.89 15.69 21.24
CA VAL A 199 -4.14 17.00 21.87
C VAL A 199 -4.69 17.95 20.81
N ASP A 200 -5.89 18.45 21.03
CA ASP A 200 -6.61 19.40 20.18
C ASP A 200 -7.01 20.64 20.99
N SER A 201 -7.60 21.64 20.34
CA SER A 201 -8.05 22.87 20.99
C SER A 201 -9.57 22.97 21.03
N VAL A 202 -10.11 23.61 22.08
CA VAL A 202 -11.53 23.96 22.12
C VAL A 202 -11.87 24.82 20.90
N GLY A 203 -12.96 24.47 20.21
CA GLY A 203 -13.38 25.15 18.98
C GLY A 203 -12.68 24.68 17.69
N SER A 204 -12.04 23.50 17.71
CA SER A 204 -11.41 22.84 16.57
C SER A 204 -12.27 21.70 16.02
N VAL A 205 -12.50 21.65 14.71
CA VAL A 205 -13.43 20.67 14.10
C VAL A 205 -12.87 19.24 13.99
N LEU A 206 -11.61 19.04 14.35
CA LEU A 206 -10.86 17.81 14.07
C LEU A 206 -11.50 16.57 14.70
N PHE A 207 -12.20 16.73 15.81
CA PHE A 207 -12.86 15.65 16.55
C PHE A 207 -14.34 15.94 16.82
N GLY A 208 -15.04 16.56 15.85
CA GLY A 208 -16.49 16.72 15.89
C GLY A 208 -17.01 17.94 16.65
N GLN A 209 -16.12 18.80 17.15
CA GLN A 209 -16.52 20.06 17.80
C GLN A 209 -16.90 21.13 16.74
N PRO A 210 -17.75 22.11 17.09
CA PRO A 210 -18.02 23.24 16.20
C PRO A 210 -16.78 24.14 16.05
N ASP A 211 -16.62 24.76 14.88
CA ASP A 211 -15.58 25.76 14.65
C ASP A 211 -15.87 27.02 15.47
N VAL A 212 -14.84 27.53 16.17
CA VAL A 212 -14.90 28.80 16.90
C VAL A 212 -13.80 29.72 16.35
N PRO A 213 -14.14 30.63 15.42
CA PRO A 213 -13.16 31.51 14.76
C PRO A 213 -12.38 32.44 15.71
N GLY A 214 -12.90 32.67 16.92
CA GLY A 214 -12.30 33.54 17.93
C GLY A 214 -11.16 32.93 18.76
N ARG A 215 -10.82 31.66 18.54
CA ARG A 215 -9.72 30.95 19.24
C ARG A 215 -8.39 31.69 19.08
N LEU A 216 -7.66 31.87 20.19
CA LEU A 216 -6.37 32.55 20.21
C LEU A 216 -5.19 31.60 19.98
N GLN A 217 -5.32 30.32 20.31
CA GLN A 217 -4.33 29.30 19.98
C GLN A 217 -4.08 29.21 18.48
N SER A 218 -2.83 29.42 18.08
CA SER A 218 -2.35 29.18 16.70
C SER A 218 -1.51 27.90 16.63
N GLY A 219 -1.42 27.29 15.45
CA GLY A 219 -0.64 26.05 15.25
C GLY A 219 -1.29 24.76 15.76
N LEU A 220 -2.30 24.85 16.63
CA LEU A 220 -3.05 23.72 17.20
C LEU A 220 -4.54 23.81 16.86
N GLY A 221 -5.12 22.67 16.47
CA GLY A 221 -6.49 22.57 15.98
C GLY A 221 -6.71 23.20 14.61
N ASN A 222 -7.91 23.04 14.06
CA ASN A 222 -8.23 23.51 12.71
C ASN A 222 -9.72 23.81 12.54
N SER A 223 -10.05 24.68 11.59
CA SER A 223 -11.42 25.00 11.18
C SER A 223 -11.88 24.15 9.99
N LEU A 224 -10.93 23.47 9.32
CA LEU A 224 -11.18 22.49 8.27
C LEU A 224 -10.65 21.12 8.68
N LEU A 225 -11.37 20.07 8.28
CA LEU A 225 -10.96 18.69 8.50
C LEU A 225 -9.92 18.26 7.45
N PRO A 226 -8.64 18.03 7.82
CA PRO A 226 -7.61 17.62 6.86
C PRO A 226 -7.88 16.20 6.35
N LYS A 227 -7.60 15.96 5.06
CA LYS A 227 -7.66 14.60 4.50
C LYS A 227 -6.58 13.68 5.09
N ASN A 228 -5.50 14.24 5.60
CA ASN A 228 -4.42 13.50 6.25
C ASN A 228 -4.75 12.98 7.66
N LEU A 229 -5.78 13.52 8.33
CA LEU A 229 -6.14 13.10 9.68
C LEU A 229 -6.76 11.70 9.64
N ASP A 230 -6.14 10.76 10.35
CA ASP A 230 -6.73 9.44 10.59
C ASP A 230 -7.07 9.27 12.06
N ARG A 231 -8.36 9.39 12.38
CA ARG A 231 -8.83 9.29 13.76
C ARG A 231 -8.69 7.87 14.32
N ARG A 232 -8.62 6.84 13.45
CA ARG A 232 -8.52 5.42 13.87
C ARG A 232 -7.20 5.09 14.56
N VAL A 233 -6.18 5.96 14.42
CA VAL A 233 -4.89 5.78 15.09
C VAL A 233 -4.82 6.45 16.46
N VAL A 234 -5.81 7.25 16.84
CA VAL A 234 -5.88 7.98 18.12
C VAL A 234 -6.80 7.21 19.06
N ASP A 235 -6.34 6.91 20.28
CA ASP A 235 -7.15 6.16 21.26
C ASP A 235 -8.00 7.10 22.14
N GLU A 236 -7.49 8.30 22.42
CA GLU A 236 -8.22 9.36 23.13
C GLU A 236 -7.78 10.75 22.67
N VAL A 237 -8.64 11.75 22.85
CA VAL A 237 -8.35 13.14 22.55
C VAL A 237 -8.61 14.02 23.75
N HIS A 238 -7.72 14.98 23.99
CA HIS A 238 -7.90 16.08 24.94
C HIS A 238 -8.10 17.40 24.20
N TRP A 239 -9.01 18.24 24.68
CA TRP A 239 -9.17 19.62 24.19
C TRP A 239 -8.81 20.59 25.29
N LEU A 240 -8.01 21.60 24.98
CA LEU A 240 -7.69 22.70 25.91
C LEU A 240 -8.21 24.03 25.37
N ASN A 241 -8.73 24.88 26.26
CA ASN A 241 -9.04 26.25 25.88
C ASN A 241 -7.78 27.15 25.91
N ASP A 242 -7.94 28.40 25.49
CA ASP A 242 -6.82 29.33 25.34
C ASP A 242 -6.08 29.59 26.67
N ARG A 243 -6.81 29.72 27.77
CA ARG A 243 -6.22 29.94 29.10
C ARG A 243 -5.38 28.74 29.54
N GLU A 244 -5.95 27.54 29.48
CA GLU A 244 -5.29 26.31 29.92
C GLU A 244 -4.04 26.02 29.08
N ALA A 245 -4.12 26.22 27.76
CA ALA A 245 -2.97 26.12 26.87
C ALA A 245 -1.88 27.12 27.25
N PHE A 246 -2.22 28.40 27.45
CA PHE A 246 -1.21 29.44 27.67
C PHE A 246 -0.59 29.36 29.07
N GLU A 247 -1.37 29.04 30.10
CA GLU A 247 -0.87 28.74 31.44
C GLU A 247 0.11 27.56 31.39
N SER A 248 -0.22 26.49 30.66
CA SER A 248 0.66 25.34 30.53
C SER A 248 1.94 25.61 29.76
N THR A 249 1.93 26.51 28.78
CA THR A 249 3.14 26.96 28.08
C THR A 249 4.09 27.70 28.99
N ARG A 250 3.56 28.64 29.80
CA ARG A 250 4.36 29.35 30.80
C ARG A 250 4.90 28.38 31.87
N ALA A 251 4.10 27.40 32.27
CA ALA A 251 4.53 26.34 33.18
C ALA A 251 5.67 25.49 32.60
N LEU A 252 5.58 25.06 31.33
CA LEU A 252 6.64 24.32 30.63
C LEU A 252 7.98 25.07 30.66
N ALA A 253 7.97 26.38 30.39
CA ALA A 253 9.17 27.21 30.47
C ALA A 253 9.72 27.29 31.90
N ARG A 254 8.86 27.51 32.90
CA ARG A 254 9.25 27.63 34.32
C ARG A 254 9.76 26.30 34.91
N GLU A 255 9.08 25.21 34.61
CA GLU A 255 9.24 23.91 35.27
C GLU A 255 10.21 23.00 34.55
N GLN A 256 10.43 23.17 33.25
CA GLN A 256 11.32 22.32 32.44
C GLN A 256 12.40 23.12 31.68
N GLN A 257 12.41 24.46 31.78
CA GLN A 257 13.33 25.34 31.03
C GLN A 257 13.23 25.18 29.51
N VAL A 258 12.04 24.81 29.02
CA VAL A 258 11.76 24.69 27.59
C VAL A 258 10.92 25.89 27.14
N PHE A 259 11.54 26.83 26.43
CA PHE A 259 10.88 28.02 25.91
C PHE A 259 10.15 27.72 24.59
N ALA A 260 8.89 27.30 24.69
CA ALA A 260 8.10 26.77 23.58
C ALA A 260 6.81 27.56 23.31
N GLY A 261 6.07 27.16 22.27
CA GLY A 261 4.77 27.74 21.92
C GLY A 261 3.57 27.09 22.62
N ASN A 262 2.37 27.60 22.31
CA ASN A 262 1.12 27.08 22.87
C ASN A 262 0.85 25.62 22.48
N THR A 263 1.30 25.18 21.31
CA THR A 263 1.10 23.79 20.87
C THR A 263 1.89 22.82 21.78
N SER A 264 3.16 23.14 22.04
CA SER A 264 4.01 22.38 22.96
C SER A 264 3.52 22.45 24.41
N GLY A 265 3.01 23.61 24.84
CA GLY A 265 2.41 23.76 26.18
C GLY A 265 1.20 22.84 26.38
N SER A 266 0.28 22.82 25.42
CA SER A 266 -0.89 21.93 25.49
C SER A 266 -0.49 20.46 25.54
N VAL A 267 0.51 20.04 24.74
CA VAL A 267 1.07 18.68 24.82
C VAL A 267 1.68 18.41 26.19
N TYR A 268 2.45 19.35 26.74
CA TYR A 268 3.03 19.23 28.08
C TYR A 268 1.96 19.03 29.17
N ARG A 269 0.87 19.80 29.12
CA ARG A 269 -0.23 19.68 30.10
C ARG A 269 -0.83 18.28 30.10
N VAL A 270 -1.15 17.75 28.92
CA VAL A 270 -1.72 16.41 28.76
C VAL A 270 -0.70 15.35 29.12
N LEU A 271 0.55 15.51 28.69
CA LEU A 271 1.65 14.60 28.99
C LEU A 271 1.85 14.40 30.50
N MET A 272 1.86 15.50 31.28
CA MET A 272 1.98 15.43 32.74
C MET A 272 0.75 14.78 33.40
N HIS A 273 -0.44 15.04 32.86
CA HIS A 273 -1.67 14.38 33.34
C HIS A 273 -1.64 12.87 33.10
N VAL A 274 -1.33 12.43 31.88
CA VAL A 274 -1.23 11.01 31.55
C VAL A 274 -0.16 10.33 32.39
N ALA A 275 0.99 10.99 32.60
CA ALA A 275 2.03 10.48 33.49
C ALA A 275 1.54 10.29 34.93
N SER A 276 0.72 11.20 35.46
CA SER A 276 0.17 11.08 36.82
C SER A 276 -0.76 9.88 37.02
N GLN A 277 -1.31 9.32 35.93
CA GLN A 277 -2.24 8.18 35.95
C GLN A 277 -1.58 6.87 35.50
N ALA A 278 -0.32 6.92 35.06
CA ALA A 278 0.38 5.77 34.51
C ALA A 278 0.97 4.88 35.61
N ALA A 279 1.11 3.59 35.30
CA ALA A 279 1.74 2.63 36.19
C ALA A 279 3.27 2.83 36.22
N PRO A 280 3.95 2.50 37.33
CA PRO A 280 5.41 2.42 37.34
C PRO A 280 5.94 1.50 36.24
N GLY A 281 7.02 1.91 35.58
CA GLY A 281 7.60 1.22 34.42
C GLY A 281 7.10 1.72 33.07
N THR A 282 6.02 2.53 33.03
CA THR A 282 5.52 3.11 31.78
C THR A 282 6.46 4.19 31.23
N ARG A 283 6.72 4.13 29.92
CA ARG A 283 7.45 5.14 29.17
C ARG A 283 6.53 5.94 28.25
N ILE A 284 6.53 7.26 28.46
CA ILE A 284 5.63 8.20 27.79
C ILE A 284 6.46 9.24 27.04
N VAL A 285 6.14 9.48 25.77
CA VAL A 285 6.81 10.47 24.92
C VAL A 285 5.81 11.52 24.45
N GLY A 286 6.10 12.79 24.70
CA GLY A 286 5.40 13.94 24.14
C GLY A 286 6.16 14.59 22.99
N ILE A 287 5.47 14.96 21.92
CA ILE A 287 6.07 15.70 20.79
C ILE A 287 5.88 17.21 21.00
N LEU A 288 6.97 17.99 21.09
CA LEU A 288 6.92 19.44 21.28
C LEU A 288 7.30 20.19 19.99
N PRO A 289 6.33 20.69 19.20
CA PRO A 289 6.58 21.07 17.81
C PRO A 289 7.03 22.53 17.57
N ASP A 290 6.85 23.44 18.51
CA ASP A 290 6.95 24.89 18.27
C ASP A 290 7.73 25.67 19.34
N ARG A 291 8.44 26.72 18.89
CA ARG A 291 9.28 27.60 19.71
C ARG A 291 8.49 28.78 20.30
N GLY A 292 8.98 29.32 21.42
CA GLY A 292 8.34 30.44 22.11
C GLY A 292 8.58 31.82 21.47
N ASP A 293 9.59 31.98 20.60
CA ASP A 293 9.97 33.27 19.98
C ASP A 293 8.82 33.94 19.22
N ARG A 294 7.95 33.15 18.59
CA ARG A 294 6.77 33.64 17.86
C ARG A 294 5.63 34.12 18.77
N TYR A 295 5.69 33.82 20.07
CA TYR A 295 4.61 34.03 21.02
C TYR A 295 4.95 35.05 22.11
N VAL A 296 6.01 35.83 21.92
CA VAL A 296 6.47 36.86 22.87
C VAL A 296 5.34 37.88 23.12
N ASP A 297 4.70 38.38 22.06
CA ASP A 297 3.63 39.39 22.15
C ASP A 297 2.23 38.80 22.40
N THR A 298 2.15 37.50 22.78
CA THR A 298 0.88 36.80 23.01
C THR A 298 0.92 35.97 24.28
N VAL A 299 1.43 34.74 24.22
CA VAL A 299 1.46 33.79 25.34
C VAL A 299 2.32 34.32 26.48
N TYR A 300 3.43 34.98 26.17
CA TYR A 300 4.37 35.51 27.17
C TYR A 300 4.15 37.00 27.53
N ASP A 301 3.08 37.62 27.02
CA ASP A 301 2.75 39.04 27.27
C ASP A 301 1.56 39.17 28.23
N ASP A 302 1.79 39.76 29.40
CA ASP A 302 0.74 39.98 30.40
C ASP A 302 -0.30 41.03 29.97
N GLU A 303 0.08 42.03 29.15
CA GLU A 303 -0.86 43.00 28.61
C GLU A 303 -1.81 42.34 27.61
N PHE A 304 -1.29 41.44 26.78
CA PHE A 304 -2.11 40.62 25.90
C PHE A 304 -3.13 39.80 26.70
N TRP A 305 -2.71 39.17 27.80
CA TRP A 305 -3.59 38.37 28.66
C TRP A 305 -4.71 39.20 29.27
N ALA A 306 -4.39 40.39 29.79
CA ALA A 306 -5.38 41.31 30.33
C ALA A 306 -6.38 41.78 29.26
N ARG A 307 -5.88 42.21 28.09
CA ARG A 307 -6.70 42.68 26.96
C ARG A 307 -7.63 41.60 26.38
N LYS A 308 -7.22 40.34 26.43
CA LYS A 308 -8.02 39.19 25.97
C LYS A 308 -8.84 38.54 27.08
N GLU A 309 -8.82 39.11 28.28
CA GLU A 309 -9.56 38.64 29.45
C GLU A 309 -9.32 37.15 29.74
N LEU A 310 -8.10 36.65 29.49
CA LEU A 310 -7.81 35.20 29.58
C LEU A 310 -8.11 34.62 30.96
N ALA A 311 -7.92 35.41 32.03
CA ALA A 311 -8.22 35.01 33.41
C ALA A 311 -9.72 34.76 33.68
N SER A 312 -10.61 35.23 32.80
CA SER A 312 -12.07 35.00 32.89
C SER A 312 -12.49 33.65 32.32
N LEU A 313 -11.66 33.02 31.47
CA LEU A 313 -11.93 31.71 30.93
C LEU A 313 -11.81 30.65 32.03
N GLU A 314 -12.62 29.59 31.94
CA GLU A 314 -12.53 28.44 32.84
C GLU A 314 -11.14 27.80 32.74
N ALA A 315 -10.55 27.39 33.88
CA ALA A 315 -9.34 26.57 33.89
C ALA A 315 -9.53 25.40 34.85
N ARG A 316 -9.28 24.20 34.37
CA ARG A 316 -9.45 22.97 35.14
C ARG A 316 -8.10 22.38 35.54
N GLU A 317 -8.01 21.87 36.76
CA GLU A 317 -6.82 21.15 37.23
C GLU A 317 -6.68 19.76 36.61
N ALA A 318 -7.79 19.14 36.21
CA ALA A 318 -7.86 17.85 35.54
C ALA A 318 -8.94 17.89 34.43
N PRO A 319 -8.82 17.09 33.36
CA PRO A 319 -9.81 17.07 32.28
C PRO A 319 -11.15 16.48 32.74
N GLU A 320 -12.26 17.01 32.24
CA GLU A 320 -13.58 16.40 32.35
C GLU A 320 -13.73 15.29 31.30
N ALA A 321 -14.06 14.07 31.73
CA ALA A 321 -14.42 13.00 30.80
C ALA A 321 -15.80 13.29 30.17
N VAL A 322 -15.86 13.30 28.84
CA VAL A 322 -17.07 13.63 28.08
C VAL A 322 -17.29 12.65 26.93
N PRO A 323 -18.54 12.43 26.50
CA PRO A 323 -18.84 11.82 25.20
C PRO A 323 -18.23 12.63 24.05
N LEU A 324 -17.82 11.97 22.96
CA LEU A 324 -17.16 12.62 21.81
C LEU A 324 -18.01 13.71 21.14
N ASP A 325 -19.34 13.55 21.14
CA ASP A 325 -20.31 14.45 20.54
C ASP A 325 -20.67 15.66 21.44
N ARG A 326 -20.19 15.69 22.69
CA ARG A 326 -20.42 16.81 23.61
C ARG A 326 -19.55 17.99 23.22
N VAL A 327 -20.16 19.16 23.07
CA VAL A 327 -19.44 20.42 22.85
C VAL A 327 -18.68 20.83 24.12
N VAL A 328 -17.36 20.97 24.03
CA VAL A 328 -16.48 21.31 25.15
C VAL A 328 -16.16 22.81 25.22
N ARG A 329 -15.83 23.31 26.42
CA ARG A 329 -15.49 24.73 26.67
C ARG A 329 -14.19 24.94 27.46
N GLY A 330 -13.71 23.90 28.13
CA GLY A 330 -12.46 23.86 28.88
C GLY A 330 -11.89 22.45 28.82
N TRP A 331 -10.86 22.17 29.63
CA TRP A 331 -10.10 20.93 29.49
C TRP A 331 -10.99 19.70 29.66
N SER A 332 -11.06 18.93 28.59
CA SER A 332 -11.94 17.76 28.48
C SER A 332 -11.23 16.63 27.77
N VAL A 333 -11.67 15.39 27.99
CA VAL A 333 -11.13 14.17 27.37
C VAL A 333 -12.26 13.27 26.87
N ALA A 334 -12.07 12.67 25.70
CA ALA A 334 -12.96 11.64 25.17
C ALA A 334 -12.14 10.46 24.63
N ALA A 335 -12.61 9.23 24.90
CA ALA A 335 -12.09 8.04 24.26
C ALA A 335 -12.63 7.93 22.82
N LEU A 336 -11.78 7.49 21.89
CA LEU A 336 -12.15 7.21 20.49
C LEU A 336 -12.23 5.73 20.18
N ARG A 337 -11.42 4.90 20.85
CA ARG A 337 -11.35 3.46 20.61
C ARG A 337 -11.96 2.67 21.77
N GLU A 338 -13.11 2.07 21.50
CA GLU A 338 -13.50 0.76 22.04
C GLU A 338 -13.55 -0.21 20.84
N HIS A 339 -12.99 -1.42 20.93
CA HIS A 339 -12.71 -2.35 19.80
C HIS A 339 -13.96 -2.79 18.96
N PRO A 340 -13.74 -3.55 17.86
CA PRO A 340 -13.59 -3.13 16.47
C PRO A 340 -14.90 -3.29 15.67
N GLU A 341 -15.51 -2.22 15.18
CA GLU A 341 -16.37 -2.38 14.01
C GLU A 341 -15.49 -2.75 12.80
N PRO A 342 -15.93 -3.65 11.89
CA PRO A 342 -15.20 -3.87 10.65
C PRO A 342 -15.03 -2.50 9.98
N PRO A 343 -13.84 -2.18 9.41
CA PRO A 343 -13.62 -0.87 8.87
C PRO A 343 -14.53 -0.73 7.66
N GLY A 344 -15.67 -0.07 7.83
CA GLY A 344 -16.35 0.57 6.73
C GLY A 344 -15.35 1.48 5.99
N GLY A 345 -15.69 1.86 4.78
CA GLY A 345 -14.85 2.70 3.94
C GLY A 345 -14.37 1.99 2.69
N HIS A 346 -13.50 2.67 1.97
CA HIS A 346 -13.17 2.34 0.60
C HIS A 346 -12.01 1.35 0.52
N LEU A 347 -12.22 0.24 -0.20
CA LEU A 347 -11.14 -0.65 -0.62
C LEU A 347 -10.85 -0.37 -2.09
N LEU A 348 -9.67 0.18 -2.36
CA LEU A 348 -9.27 0.56 -3.71
C LEU A 348 -8.69 -0.66 -4.45
N PHE A 349 -9.11 -0.85 -5.69
CA PHE A 349 -8.58 -1.84 -6.63
C PHE A 349 -7.87 -1.09 -7.76
N VAL A 350 -6.54 -1.23 -7.86
CA VAL A 350 -5.78 -0.69 -9.01
C VAL A 350 -5.82 -1.72 -10.12
N GLU A 351 -6.72 -1.50 -11.06
CA GLU A 351 -7.06 -2.48 -12.10
C GLU A 351 -7.47 -3.84 -11.52
N SER A 352 -7.83 -4.78 -12.39
CA SER A 352 -8.20 -6.13 -12.00
C SER A 352 -7.86 -7.11 -13.11
N ASN A 353 -7.97 -8.41 -12.84
CA ASN A 353 -8.00 -9.41 -13.88
C ASN A 353 -9.29 -9.27 -14.70
N THR A 354 -9.19 -9.53 -16.00
CA THR A 354 -10.35 -9.49 -16.92
C THR A 354 -11.15 -10.79 -16.89
N THR A 355 -10.61 -11.83 -16.27
CA THR A 355 -11.20 -13.16 -16.14
C THR A 355 -10.99 -13.69 -14.71
N GLY A 356 -11.67 -14.79 -14.37
CA GLY A 356 -11.51 -15.46 -13.08
C GLY A 356 -11.92 -14.56 -11.90
N THR A 357 -11.00 -14.35 -10.96
CA THR A 357 -11.25 -13.67 -9.68
C THR A 357 -11.43 -12.16 -9.78
N GLY A 358 -11.25 -11.55 -10.96
CA GLY A 358 -11.19 -10.10 -11.12
C GLY A 358 -12.42 -9.33 -10.62
N MET A 359 -13.59 -9.58 -11.21
CA MET A 359 -14.86 -8.96 -10.77
C MET A 359 -15.38 -9.56 -9.46
N LEU A 360 -15.03 -10.82 -9.19
CA LEU A 360 -15.38 -11.48 -7.93
C LEU A 360 -14.74 -10.76 -6.74
N ALA A 361 -13.50 -10.28 -6.85
CA ALA A 361 -12.82 -9.59 -5.77
C ALA A 361 -13.54 -8.30 -5.33
N LEU A 362 -14.11 -7.56 -6.29
CA LEU A 362 -14.93 -6.38 -6.02
C LEU A 362 -16.21 -6.77 -5.25
N SER A 363 -16.85 -7.87 -5.66
CA SER A 363 -18.04 -8.39 -5.00
C SER A 363 -17.75 -8.91 -3.59
N VAL A 364 -16.60 -9.57 -3.40
CA VAL A 364 -16.11 -10.05 -2.10
C VAL A 364 -15.86 -8.89 -1.15
N ALA A 365 -15.23 -7.80 -1.60
CA ALA A 365 -15.04 -6.61 -0.79
C ALA A 365 -16.37 -6.08 -0.23
N ARG A 366 -17.40 -6.01 -1.07
CA ARG A 366 -18.74 -5.61 -0.65
C ARG A 366 -19.36 -6.56 0.37
N ARG A 367 -19.24 -7.88 0.14
CA ARG A 367 -19.71 -8.91 1.08
C ARG A 367 -19.03 -8.78 2.45
N LEU A 368 -17.77 -8.38 2.48
CA LEU A 368 -16.99 -8.16 3.70
C LEU A 368 -17.25 -6.79 4.36
N GLY A 369 -18.16 -5.97 3.81
CA GLY A 369 -18.58 -4.69 4.39
C GLY A 369 -17.78 -3.46 3.89
N PHE A 370 -16.92 -3.63 2.89
CA PHE A 370 -16.20 -2.51 2.28
C PHE A 370 -16.95 -1.91 1.10
N GLU A 371 -16.63 -0.66 0.78
CA GLU A 371 -17.04 -0.02 -0.47
C GLU A 371 -15.95 -0.20 -1.54
N PRO A 372 -16.12 -1.13 -2.50
CA PRO A 372 -15.10 -1.33 -3.54
C PRO A 372 -15.05 -0.13 -4.48
N VAL A 373 -13.83 0.35 -4.75
CA VAL A 373 -13.55 1.37 -5.76
C VAL A 373 -12.54 0.82 -6.76
N LEU A 374 -12.89 0.78 -8.05
CA LEU A 374 -11.97 0.41 -9.13
C LEU A 374 -11.33 1.65 -9.75
N LEU A 375 -10.00 1.75 -9.64
CA LEU A 375 -9.19 2.68 -10.43
C LEU A 375 -8.80 1.98 -11.74
N THR A 376 -9.18 2.54 -12.88
CA THR A 376 -8.95 1.90 -14.19
C THR A 376 -8.77 2.91 -15.31
N GLY A 377 -7.83 2.65 -16.22
CA GLY A 377 -7.69 3.43 -17.45
C GLY A 377 -8.74 3.11 -18.52
N SER A 378 -9.42 1.96 -18.40
CA SER A 378 -10.39 1.50 -19.39
C SER A 378 -11.50 0.65 -18.75
N PRO A 379 -12.62 1.24 -18.31
CA PRO A 379 -13.73 0.48 -17.71
C PRO A 379 -14.31 -0.59 -18.63
N ALA A 380 -14.39 -0.32 -19.94
CA ALA A 380 -14.96 -1.23 -20.95
C ALA A 380 -14.21 -2.56 -21.09
N ARG A 381 -12.98 -2.65 -20.53
CA ARG A 381 -12.17 -3.86 -20.46
C ARG A 381 -12.79 -4.95 -19.56
N TYR A 382 -13.66 -4.57 -18.63
CA TYR A 382 -14.16 -5.44 -17.56
C TYR A 382 -15.61 -5.84 -17.81
N ALA A 383 -15.82 -7.04 -18.36
CA ALA A 383 -17.15 -7.60 -18.51
C ALA A 383 -17.79 -7.88 -17.12
N GLY A 384 -19.05 -7.47 -16.93
CA GLY A 384 -19.75 -7.63 -15.64
C GLY A 384 -19.40 -6.59 -14.59
N LEU A 385 -18.64 -5.53 -14.93
CA LEU A 385 -18.26 -4.47 -13.99
C LEU A 385 -19.47 -3.81 -13.32
N ASP A 386 -20.52 -3.52 -14.10
CA ASP A 386 -21.75 -2.88 -13.60
C ASP A 386 -22.46 -3.74 -12.54
N GLU A 387 -22.35 -5.07 -12.62
CA GLU A 387 -22.98 -6.02 -11.70
C GLU A 387 -22.29 -6.04 -10.32
N THR A 388 -21.03 -5.63 -10.25
CA THR A 388 -20.28 -5.56 -8.97
C THR A 388 -20.80 -4.44 -8.07
N GLY A 389 -21.43 -3.42 -8.65
CA GLY A 389 -21.84 -2.20 -7.97
C GLY A 389 -20.68 -1.42 -7.33
N CYS A 390 -19.45 -1.60 -7.81
CA CYS A 390 -18.29 -0.84 -7.37
C CYS A 390 -18.32 0.59 -7.92
N ARG A 391 -17.70 1.53 -7.19
CA ARG A 391 -17.47 2.88 -7.73
C ARG A 391 -16.28 2.83 -8.68
N VAL A 392 -16.40 3.40 -9.87
CA VAL A 392 -15.31 3.44 -10.86
C VAL A 392 -14.73 4.85 -10.92
N ILE A 393 -13.40 4.96 -10.87
CA ILE A 393 -12.67 6.21 -11.14
C ILE A 393 -11.72 5.96 -12.31
N VAL A 394 -11.89 6.74 -13.37
CA VAL A 394 -11.07 6.63 -14.58
C VAL A 394 -9.82 7.50 -14.42
N CYS A 395 -8.65 6.87 -14.52
CA CYS A 395 -7.34 7.53 -14.47
C CYS A 395 -6.28 6.67 -15.17
N ASP A 396 -5.15 7.26 -15.55
CA ASP A 396 -3.97 6.54 -16.01
C ASP A 396 -3.36 5.72 -14.86
N THR A 397 -3.67 4.43 -14.84
CA THR A 397 -3.16 3.48 -13.85
C THR A 397 -1.72 3.05 -14.10
N ASN A 398 -1.14 3.41 -15.25
CA ASN A 398 0.27 3.21 -15.56
C ASN A 398 1.15 4.36 -15.03
N SER A 399 0.54 5.46 -14.56
CA SER A 399 1.21 6.61 -13.96
C SER A 399 1.05 6.64 -12.44
N GLN A 400 2.15 6.39 -11.72
CA GLN A 400 2.16 6.51 -10.25
C GLN A 400 1.76 7.90 -9.75
N ALA A 401 2.21 8.95 -10.44
CA ALA A 401 1.86 10.31 -10.11
C ALA A 401 0.34 10.54 -10.26
N GLU A 402 -0.29 9.98 -11.29
CA GLU A 402 -1.72 10.10 -11.51
C GLU A 402 -2.54 9.29 -10.52
N LEU A 403 -2.11 8.06 -10.18
CA LEU A 403 -2.72 7.26 -9.11
C LEU A 403 -2.72 8.03 -7.78
N ARG A 404 -1.56 8.56 -7.37
CA ARG A 404 -1.44 9.34 -6.13
C ARG A 404 -2.34 10.56 -6.13
N ARG A 405 -2.33 11.34 -7.22
CA ARG A 405 -3.21 12.51 -7.38
C ARG A 405 -4.68 12.11 -7.27
N THR A 406 -5.09 11.08 -8.00
CA THR A 406 -6.48 10.57 -8.00
C THR A 406 -6.94 10.20 -6.60
N VAL A 407 -6.09 9.48 -5.84
CA VAL A 407 -6.40 9.08 -4.46
C VAL A 407 -6.46 10.29 -3.53
N GLN A 408 -5.49 11.21 -3.61
CA GLN A 408 -5.45 12.44 -2.81
C GLN A 408 -6.67 13.34 -3.06
N ASP A 409 -7.11 13.44 -4.31
CA ASP A 409 -8.25 14.27 -4.72
C ASP A 409 -9.58 13.63 -4.29
N ALA A 410 -9.71 12.31 -4.36
CA ALA A 410 -10.97 11.62 -4.14
C ALA A 410 -11.25 11.21 -2.69
N PHE A 411 -10.24 11.01 -1.84
CA PHE A 411 -10.43 10.35 -0.53
C PHE A 411 -9.72 11.04 0.63
N ARG A 412 -10.31 10.92 1.82
CA ARG A 412 -9.62 11.15 3.10
C ARG A 412 -8.93 9.87 3.55
N ARG A 413 -7.85 10.02 4.34
CA ARG A 413 -7.04 8.89 4.77
C ARG A 413 -7.79 7.94 5.71
N ASP A 414 -8.69 8.45 6.55
CA ASP A 414 -9.56 7.65 7.42
C ASP A 414 -10.70 6.95 6.68
N GLU A 415 -11.04 7.37 5.47
CA GLU A 415 -12.03 6.70 4.61
C GLU A 415 -11.46 5.48 3.88
N LEU A 416 -10.13 5.38 3.78
CA LEU A 416 -9.46 4.27 3.10
C LEU A 416 -9.27 3.08 4.04
N ALA A 417 -9.79 1.92 3.64
CA ALA A 417 -9.64 0.64 4.32
C ALA A 417 -8.40 -0.12 3.81
N GLY A 418 -8.20 -0.17 2.49
CA GLY A 418 -7.07 -0.87 1.86
C GLY A 418 -6.82 -0.42 0.42
N VAL A 419 -5.72 -0.91 -0.15
CA VAL A 419 -5.46 -0.86 -1.60
C VAL A 419 -4.98 -2.24 -2.03
N THR A 420 -5.53 -2.76 -3.13
CA THR A 420 -5.17 -4.07 -3.66
C THR A 420 -5.30 -4.13 -5.18
N THR A 421 -4.97 -5.26 -5.76
CA THR A 421 -5.24 -5.61 -7.16
C THR A 421 -5.31 -7.13 -7.27
N THR A 422 -6.03 -7.63 -8.26
CA THR A 422 -5.91 -9.04 -8.66
C THR A 422 -4.95 -9.24 -9.82
N SER A 423 -4.46 -8.16 -10.44
CA SER A 423 -3.64 -8.21 -11.66
C SER A 423 -2.14 -8.20 -11.36
N ASP A 424 -1.40 -9.15 -11.94
CA ASP A 424 0.06 -9.23 -11.91
C ASP A 424 0.76 -7.92 -12.27
N PHE A 425 0.24 -7.26 -13.32
CA PHE A 425 0.86 -6.06 -13.88
C PHE A 425 0.83 -4.87 -12.92
N TYR A 426 -0.13 -4.86 -11.99
CA TYR A 426 -0.38 -3.71 -11.10
C TYR A 426 0.01 -3.98 -9.63
N VAL A 427 0.52 -5.17 -9.29
CA VAL A 427 1.05 -5.43 -7.94
C VAL A 427 2.17 -4.45 -7.55
N PRO A 428 3.15 -4.11 -8.44
CA PRO A 428 4.13 -3.07 -8.14
C PRO A 428 3.46 -1.72 -7.86
N ALA A 429 2.42 -1.39 -8.63
CA ALA A 429 1.75 -0.13 -8.48
C ALA A 429 1.03 0.02 -7.13
N VAL A 430 0.39 -1.06 -6.69
CA VAL A 430 -0.24 -1.17 -5.36
C VAL A 430 0.80 -1.11 -4.25
N ALA A 431 1.96 -1.75 -4.40
CA ALA A 431 3.03 -1.75 -3.40
C ALA A 431 3.57 -0.34 -3.15
N GLU A 432 3.76 0.45 -4.21
CA GLU A 432 4.13 1.86 -4.09
C GLU A 432 3.04 2.71 -3.43
N LEU A 433 1.78 2.50 -3.83
CA LEU A 433 0.66 3.29 -3.33
C LEU A 433 0.36 3.00 -1.85
N THR A 434 0.40 1.73 -1.43
CA THR A 434 0.25 1.33 -0.02
C THR A 434 1.40 1.85 0.84
N THR A 435 2.64 1.83 0.33
CA THR A 435 3.81 2.42 1.00
C THR A 435 3.60 3.92 1.23
N TRP A 436 3.20 4.66 0.19
CA TRP A 436 2.95 6.10 0.27
C TRP A 436 1.80 6.45 1.24
N LEU A 437 0.72 5.66 1.26
CA LEU A 437 -0.40 5.84 2.19
C LEU A 437 -0.11 5.36 3.62
N GLY A 438 1.01 4.68 3.86
CA GLY A 438 1.29 4.00 5.12
C GLY A 438 0.24 2.95 5.47
N MET A 439 -0.19 2.16 4.48
CA MET A 439 -1.15 1.07 4.61
C MET A 439 -0.45 -0.30 4.59
N PRO A 440 -1.11 -1.38 5.05
CA PRO A 440 -0.60 -2.73 4.86
C PRO A 440 -0.31 -3.01 3.38
N GLY A 441 0.87 -3.56 3.10
CA GLY A 441 1.31 -3.88 1.74
C GLY A 441 2.71 -4.49 1.75
N ASN A 442 3.05 -5.23 0.70
CA ASN A 442 4.43 -5.67 0.48
C ASN A 442 5.29 -4.47 0.03
N ARG A 443 6.59 -4.52 0.32
CA ARG A 443 7.51 -3.47 -0.13
C ARG A 443 7.62 -3.47 -1.66
N ALA A 444 7.70 -2.29 -2.25
CA ALA A 444 7.79 -2.13 -3.71
C ALA A 444 9.02 -2.83 -4.31
N ASP A 445 10.16 -2.84 -3.63
CA ASP A 445 11.38 -3.53 -4.06
C ASP A 445 11.21 -5.07 -4.06
N ALA A 446 10.62 -5.63 -3.01
CA ALA A 446 10.32 -7.07 -2.92
C ALA A 446 9.35 -7.52 -4.02
N VAL A 447 8.31 -6.72 -4.31
CA VAL A 447 7.36 -6.99 -5.39
C VAL A 447 8.04 -6.88 -6.76
N ALA A 448 8.89 -5.87 -6.97
CA ALA A 448 9.64 -5.70 -8.21
C ALA A 448 10.58 -6.88 -8.49
N VAL A 449 11.25 -7.41 -7.45
CA VAL A 449 12.04 -8.64 -7.55
C VAL A 449 11.18 -9.81 -8.03
N CYS A 450 10.00 -10.03 -7.44
CA CYS A 450 9.15 -11.16 -7.86
C CYS A 450 8.59 -11.00 -9.28
N ARG A 451 8.32 -9.77 -9.72
CA ARG A 451 7.79 -9.49 -11.07
C ARG A 451 8.85 -9.56 -12.17
N ASN A 452 10.13 -9.58 -11.81
CA ASN A 452 11.23 -9.74 -12.75
C ASN A 452 12.00 -11.02 -12.44
N LYS A 453 11.82 -12.05 -13.27
CA LYS A 453 12.42 -13.37 -13.12
C LYS A 453 13.94 -13.31 -13.00
N ALA A 454 14.63 -12.42 -13.72
CA ALA A 454 16.08 -12.27 -13.60
C ALA A 454 16.49 -11.74 -12.21
N LEU A 455 15.80 -10.72 -11.70
CA LEU A 455 16.04 -10.20 -10.35
C LEU A 455 15.70 -11.24 -9.26
N LEU A 456 14.63 -12.01 -9.46
CA LEU A 456 14.27 -13.10 -8.57
C LEU A 456 15.38 -14.16 -8.54
N ARG A 457 15.91 -14.55 -9.70
CA ARG A 457 17.01 -15.53 -9.78
C ARG A 457 18.24 -15.07 -9.03
N GLU A 458 18.64 -13.82 -9.20
CA GLU A 458 19.75 -13.22 -8.44
C GLU A 458 19.49 -13.28 -6.92
N ARG A 459 18.31 -12.86 -6.49
CA ARG A 459 17.91 -12.89 -5.07
C ARG A 459 17.95 -14.30 -4.48
N LEU A 460 17.44 -15.29 -5.20
CA LEU A 460 17.44 -16.68 -4.74
C LEU A 460 18.87 -17.26 -4.69
N ARG A 461 19.74 -16.89 -5.64
CA ARG A 461 21.17 -17.27 -5.64
C ARG A 461 21.90 -16.72 -4.42
N GLU A 462 21.69 -15.43 -4.09
CA GLU A 462 22.25 -14.78 -2.89
C GLU A 462 21.89 -15.52 -1.60
N HIS A 463 20.74 -16.20 -1.57
CA HIS A 463 20.22 -16.90 -0.39
C HIS A 463 20.37 -18.43 -0.47
N GLY A 464 21.06 -18.95 -1.49
CA GLY A 464 21.27 -20.40 -1.67
C GLY A 464 19.98 -21.20 -1.84
N VAL A 465 18.94 -20.61 -2.43
CA VAL A 465 17.68 -21.31 -2.74
C VAL A 465 17.84 -22.07 -4.06
N PRO A 466 17.59 -23.39 -4.11
CA PRO A 466 17.72 -24.17 -5.34
C PRO A 466 16.79 -23.66 -6.45
N GLN A 467 17.37 -23.44 -7.62
CA GLN A 467 16.74 -22.88 -8.82
C GLN A 467 17.52 -23.32 -10.06
N PRO A 468 16.97 -23.18 -11.28
CA PRO A 468 17.70 -23.49 -12.51
C PRO A 468 18.94 -22.60 -12.68
N GLU A 469 20.00 -23.11 -13.30
CA GLU A 469 21.08 -22.27 -13.81
C GLU A 469 20.53 -21.30 -14.86
N PHE A 470 21.02 -20.05 -14.86
CA PHE A 470 20.44 -18.99 -15.67
C PHE A 470 21.47 -17.94 -16.11
N VAL A 471 21.17 -17.29 -17.24
CA VAL A 471 21.81 -16.06 -17.69
C VAL A 471 20.75 -15.09 -18.20
N ALA A 472 20.81 -13.85 -17.73
CA ALA A 472 19.98 -12.76 -18.24
C ALA A 472 20.73 -11.99 -19.33
N VAL A 473 20.09 -11.76 -20.46
CA VAL A 473 20.67 -11.04 -21.61
C VAL A 473 19.77 -9.88 -22.03
N THR A 474 20.39 -8.82 -22.53
CA THR A 474 19.71 -7.61 -23.05
C THR A 474 20.00 -7.39 -24.53
N ASP A 475 21.00 -8.09 -25.07
CA ASP A 475 21.33 -8.14 -26.49
C ASP A 475 21.32 -9.58 -27.00
N VAL A 476 20.77 -9.78 -28.20
CA VAL A 476 20.77 -11.08 -28.89
C VAL A 476 22.21 -11.58 -29.12
N ALA A 477 23.19 -10.68 -29.24
CA ALA A 477 24.60 -11.04 -29.40
C ALA A 477 25.20 -11.78 -28.18
N GLU A 478 24.56 -11.69 -27.01
CA GLU A 478 25.01 -12.34 -25.77
C GLU A 478 24.54 -13.81 -25.67
N VAL A 479 23.56 -14.20 -26.48
CA VAL A 479 22.93 -15.54 -26.43
C VAL A 479 23.94 -16.69 -26.59
N PRO A 480 24.91 -16.67 -27.53
CA PRO A 480 25.87 -17.77 -27.65
C PRO A 480 26.73 -17.96 -26.40
N ALA A 481 27.14 -16.87 -25.74
CA ALA A 481 27.89 -16.94 -24.49
C ALA A 481 27.02 -17.45 -23.33
N ALA A 482 25.75 -17.05 -23.29
CA ALA A 482 24.79 -17.56 -22.32
C ALA A 482 24.56 -19.08 -22.47
N LEU A 483 24.41 -19.57 -23.71
CA LEU A 483 24.24 -21.00 -24.00
C LEU A 483 25.49 -21.81 -23.64
N ALA A 484 26.69 -21.25 -23.81
CA ALA A 484 27.93 -21.90 -23.39
C ALA A 484 27.99 -22.12 -21.86
N SER A 485 27.27 -21.29 -21.08
CA SER A 485 27.17 -21.42 -19.62
C SER A 485 26.02 -22.33 -19.18
N VAL A 486 24.84 -22.19 -19.81
CA VAL A 486 23.60 -22.87 -19.37
C VAL A 486 23.45 -24.26 -20.00
N GLY A 487 23.91 -24.44 -21.24
CA GLY A 487 23.72 -25.66 -22.02
C GLY A 487 22.39 -25.75 -22.76
N LEU A 488 22.23 -26.82 -23.56
CA LEU A 488 21.01 -27.15 -24.31
C LEU A 488 20.48 -28.53 -23.87
N PRO A 489 19.15 -28.76 -23.90
CA PRO A 489 18.12 -27.78 -24.23
C PRO A 489 17.93 -26.74 -23.11
N CYS A 490 17.54 -25.52 -23.48
CA CYS A 490 17.33 -24.41 -22.56
C CYS A 490 15.95 -23.79 -22.71
N VAL A 491 15.43 -23.17 -21.65
CA VAL A 491 14.20 -22.37 -21.69
C VAL A 491 14.57 -20.91 -21.95
N VAL A 492 13.98 -20.31 -23.00
CA VAL A 492 14.15 -18.89 -23.33
C VAL A 492 12.82 -18.17 -23.10
N LYS A 493 12.83 -17.14 -22.23
CA LYS A 493 11.61 -16.43 -21.80
C LYS A 493 11.84 -14.96 -21.45
N PRO A 494 10.80 -14.10 -21.50
CA PRO A 494 10.88 -12.72 -21.00
C PRO A 494 11.06 -12.69 -19.48
N ALA A 495 11.75 -11.68 -18.98
CA ALA A 495 11.95 -11.50 -17.54
C ALA A 495 10.66 -11.10 -16.80
N ASP A 496 9.73 -10.40 -17.43
CA ASP A 496 8.66 -9.64 -16.76
C ASP A 496 7.22 -9.93 -17.23
N ASP A 497 7.03 -10.88 -18.14
CA ASP A 497 5.70 -11.28 -18.63
C ASP A 497 5.04 -12.38 -17.76
N SER A 498 3.80 -12.73 -18.10
CA SER A 498 2.94 -13.68 -17.38
C SER A 498 2.22 -14.66 -18.33
N GLY A 499 1.61 -15.72 -17.77
CA GLY A 499 0.73 -16.63 -18.54
C GLY A 499 1.44 -17.50 -19.58
N SER A 500 2.72 -17.83 -19.35
CA SER A 500 3.59 -18.57 -20.28
C SER A 500 3.75 -17.89 -21.65
N ASN A 501 3.51 -16.58 -21.74
CA ASN A 501 3.75 -15.82 -22.95
C ASN A 501 5.25 -15.82 -23.30
N ASN A 502 5.55 -16.16 -24.56
CA ASN A 502 6.91 -16.18 -25.10
C ASN A 502 7.90 -17.05 -24.29
N VAL A 503 7.41 -18.14 -23.69
CA VAL A 503 8.25 -19.17 -23.06
C VAL A 503 8.43 -20.32 -24.05
N LEU A 504 9.68 -20.63 -24.41
CA LEU A 504 9.99 -21.68 -25.38
C LEU A 504 11.13 -22.56 -24.87
N LEU A 505 10.99 -23.88 -25.02
CA LEU A 505 12.13 -24.80 -24.94
C LEU A 505 12.88 -24.78 -26.27
N CYS A 506 14.16 -24.41 -26.24
CA CYS A 506 15.05 -24.37 -27.38
C CYS A 506 16.04 -25.53 -27.32
N HIS A 507 16.10 -26.31 -28.39
CA HIS A 507 17.03 -27.43 -28.59
C HIS A 507 18.27 -27.03 -29.38
N SER A 508 18.28 -25.83 -29.98
CA SER A 508 19.41 -25.31 -30.74
C SER A 508 19.68 -23.83 -30.46
N GLU A 509 20.90 -23.39 -30.76
CA GLU A 509 21.28 -21.97 -30.70
C GLU A 509 20.42 -21.10 -31.63
N GLU A 510 20.05 -21.61 -32.80
CA GLU A 510 19.19 -20.91 -33.76
C GLU A 510 17.81 -20.61 -33.16
N GLU A 511 17.19 -21.59 -32.51
CA GLU A 511 15.91 -21.42 -31.83
C GLU A 511 16.01 -20.40 -30.68
N ALA A 512 17.07 -20.50 -29.87
CA ALA A 512 17.29 -19.57 -28.76
C ALA A 512 17.50 -18.12 -29.24
N LEU A 513 18.29 -17.91 -30.30
CA LEU A 513 18.51 -16.61 -30.93
C LEU A 513 17.21 -16.03 -31.52
N ALA A 514 16.42 -16.86 -32.20
CA ALA A 514 15.14 -16.44 -32.77
C ALA A 514 14.17 -16.00 -31.69
N GLN A 515 14.05 -16.79 -30.61
CA GLN A 515 13.18 -16.48 -29.48
C GLN A 515 13.63 -15.22 -28.72
N ALA A 516 14.93 -15.09 -28.44
CA ALA A 516 15.48 -13.91 -27.78
C ALA A 516 15.23 -12.63 -28.61
N ARG A 517 15.41 -12.70 -29.94
CA ARG A 517 15.10 -11.58 -30.84
C ARG A 517 13.63 -11.20 -30.82
N ALA A 518 12.73 -12.20 -30.81
CA ALA A 518 11.30 -11.96 -30.73
C ALA A 518 10.92 -11.24 -29.43
N ILE A 519 11.45 -11.71 -28.29
CA ILE A 519 11.18 -11.10 -26.98
C ILE A 519 11.74 -9.67 -26.90
N LEU A 520 13.00 -9.44 -27.27
CA LEU A 520 13.65 -8.12 -27.22
C LEU A 520 13.01 -7.11 -28.20
N GLY A 521 12.30 -7.60 -29.22
CA GLY A 521 11.50 -6.77 -30.12
C GLY A 521 10.23 -6.20 -29.49
N ILE A 522 9.73 -6.78 -28.40
CA ILE A 522 8.50 -6.34 -27.71
C ILE A 522 8.86 -5.21 -26.75
N ARG A 523 8.38 -4.00 -27.04
CA ARG A 523 8.65 -2.80 -26.22
C ARG A 523 7.58 -2.51 -25.16
N PHE A 524 6.34 -2.92 -25.43
CA PHE A 524 5.21 -2.72 -24.52
C PHE A 524 4.41 -4.02 -24.41
N ASN A 525 3.88 -4.29 -23.22
CA ASN A 525 3.02 -5.45 -22.98
C ASN A 525 1.54 -5.13 -23.30
N MET A 526 0.65 -6.10 -23.06
CA MET A 526 -0.80 -5.97 -23.30
C MET A 526 -1.52 -4.92 -22.44
N ARG A 527 -0.82 -4.29 -21.49
CA ARG A 527 -1.31 -3.19 -20.62
C ARG A 527 -0.65 -1.86 -20.97
N ASP A 528 0.05 -1.77 -22.10
CA ASP A 528 0.82 -0.59 -22.53
C ASP A 528 1.94 -0.19 -21.54
N LEU A 529 2.37 -1.13 -20.69
CA LEU A 529 3.52 -0.95 -19.81
C LEU A 529 4.81 -1.32 -20.57
N PRO A 530 5.90 -0.56 -20.38
CA PRO A 530 7.18 -0.91 -20.99
C PRO A 530 7.69 -2.26 -20.47
N THR A 531 8.26 -3.06 -21.37
CA THR A 531 8.91 -4.32 -20.98
C THR A 531 10.28 -4.06 -20.37
N ALA A 532 10.79 -5.02 -19.59
CA ALA A 532 12.13 -4.97 -19.00
C ALA A 532 13.26 -5.02 -20.03
N GLY A 533 12.96 -5.31 -21.32
CA GLY A 533 13.97 -5.46 -22.36
C GLY A 533 15.03 -6.52 -22.04
N THR A 534 14.64 -7.56 -21.28
CA THR A 534 15.53 -8.59 -20.76
C THR A 534 14.97 -9.97 -21.08
N VAL A 535 15.84 -10.84 -21.60
CA VAL A 535 15.55 -12.25 -21.86
C VAL A 535 16.30 -13.10 -20.85
N LEU A 536 15.63 -14.13 -20.34
CA LEU A 536 16.20 -15.10 -19.43
C LEU A 536 16.38 -16.43 -20.17
N ILE A 537 17.62 -16.92 -20.17
CA ILE A 537 18.01 -18.22 -20.72
C ILE A 537 18.32 -19.12 -19.54
N GLU A 538 17.58 -20.21 -19.39
CA GLU A 538 17.64 -21.08 -18.21
C GLU A 538 17.81 -22.55 -18.56
N GLU A 539 18.40 -23.30 -17.64
CA GLU A 539 18.44 -24.75 -17.64
C GLU A 539 17.00 -25.32 -17.72
N TYR A 540 16.81 -26.31 -18.59
CA TYR A 540 15.57 -27.07 -18.60
C TYR A 540 15.56 -28.14 -17.51
N VAL A 541 14.82 -27.89 -16.43
CA VAL A 541 14.66 -28.84 -15.33
C VAL A 541 13.58 -29.86 -15.68
N ASP A 542 13.95 -31.05 -16.15
CA ASP A 542 12.99 -32.10 -16.52
C ASP A 542 12.48 -32.90 -15.31
N ALA A 543 11.44 -32.39 -14.65
CA ALA A 543 10.86 -33.03 -13.47
C ALA A 543 9.37 -32.66 -13.28
N PRO A 544 8.60 -33.45 -12.49
CA PRO A 544 7.21 -33.15 -12.20
C PRO A 544 7.02 -31.76 -11.60
N GLU A 545 5.97 -31.07 -12.07
CA GLU A 545 5.68 -29.69 -11.72
C GLU A 545 4.55 -29.59 -10.70
N PHE A 546 4.75 -28.73 -9.71
CA PHE A 546 3.80 -28.42 -8.66
C PHE A 546 3.69 -26.91 -8.51
N SER A 547 2.58 -26.46 -7.92
CA SER A 547 2.53 -25.16 -7.28
C SER A 547 2.34 -25.29 -5.78
N VAL A 548 2.83 -24.30 -5.06
CA VAL A 548 2.68 -24.19 -3.61
C VAL A 548 2.07 -22.83 -3.32
N GLU A 549 0.90 -22.88 -2.72
CA GLU A 549 0.16 -21.70 -2.31
C GLU A 549 0.52 -21.40 -0.86
N MET A 550 1.23 -20.30 -0.63
CA MET A 550 1.52 -19.80 0.71
C MET A 550 0.66 -18.59 1.03
N PHE A 551 0.46 -18.32 2.31
CA PHE A 551 -0.23 -17.14 2.80
C PHE A 551 0.55 -16.55 3.97
N THR A 552 0.93 -15.27 3.87
CA THR A 552 1.73 -14.59 4.89
C THR A 552 0.91 -13.53 5.61
N TRP A 553 0.92 -13.56 6.93
CA TRP A 553 0.30 -12.56 7.78
C TRP A 553 1.12 -12.37 9.06
N ASP A 554 1.35 -11.12 9.45
CA ASP A 554 2.08 -10.78 10.70
C ASP A 554 3.45 -11.47 10.81
N GLY A 555 4.19 -11.51 9.70
CA GLY A 555 5.51 -12.17 9.62
C GLY A 555 5.46 -13.70 9.59
N GLU A 556 4.30 -14.32 9.75
CA GLU A 556 4.12 -15.76 9.67
C GLU A 556 3.62 -16.18 8.29
N THR A 557 4.46 -16.91 7.56
CA THR A 557 4.07 -17.58 6.30
C THR A 557 3.50 -18.96 6.61
N ARG A 558 2.35 -19.32 6.05
CA ARG A 558 1.76 -20.67 6.18
C ARG A 558 1.51 -21.28 4.81
N CYS A 559 1.72 -22.59 4.70
CA CYS A 559 1.35 -23.34 3.50
C CYS A 559 -0.17 -23.55 3.52
N VAL A 560 -0.83 -23.14 2.45
CA VAL A 560 -2.25 -23.47 2.20
C VAL A 560 -2.35 -24.86 1.59
N GLY A 561 -1.41 -25.19 0.72
CA GLY A 561 -1.20 -26.56 0.25
C GLY A 561 -0.38 -26.61 -1.04
N ILE A 562 -0.28 -27.82 -1.59
CA ILE A 562 0.52 -28.12 -2.77
C ILE A 562 -0.42 -28.67 -3.84
N THR A 563 -0.36 -28.11 -5.04
CA THR A 563 -1.17 -28.50 -6.19
C THR A 563 -0.29 -29.18 -7.23
N GLU A 564 -0.71 -30.35 -7.73
CA GLU A 564 -0.05 -30.99 -8.87
C GLU A 564 -0.41 -30.23 -10.16
N LYS A 565 0.58 -29.94 -11.01
CA LYS A 565 0.36 -29.28 -12.30
C LYS A 565 0.78 -30.20 -13.45
N SER A 566 -0.07 -30.31 -14.46
CA SER A 566 0.24 -31.01 -15.72
C SER A 566 0.24 -30.02 -16.88
N VAL A 567 1.31 -30.06 -17.69
CA VAL A 567 1.53 -29.20 -18.86
C VAL A 567 1.45 -29.99 -20.17
N THR A 568 1.13 -29.30 -21.26
CA THR A 568 1.12 -29.87 -22.62
C THR A 568 2.53 -30.33 -23.04
N GLY A 569 2.60 -31.04 -24.16
CA GLY A 569 3.87 -31.44 -24.75
C GLY A 569 4.73 -30.25 -25.19
N LEU A 570 6.00 -30.54 -25.48
CA LEU A 570 6.98 -29.57 -25.94
C LEU A 570 6.60 -28.98 -27.31
N PRO A 571 6.96 -27.72 -27.61
CA PRO A 571 7.85 -26.83 -26.83
C PRO A 571 7.11 -25.82 -25.92
N HIS A 572 5.77 -25.87 -25.83
CA HIS A 572 4.96 -24.89 -25.10
C HIS A 572 4.39 -25.51 -23.82
N PHE A 573 4.81 -24.99 -22.66
CA PHE A 573 4.44 -25.49 -21.33
C PHE A 573 3.04 -25.01 -20.88
N VAL A 574 2.00 -25.27 -21.68
CA VAL A 574 0.64 -24.81 -21.36
C VAL A 574 0.00 -25.76 -20.36
N GLU A 575 -0.39 -25.26 -19.19
CA GLU A 575 -1.03 -26.12 -18.19
C GLU A 575 -2.42 -26.54 -18.67
N TYR A 576 -2.71 -27.85 -18.59
CA TYR A 576 -3.99 -28.42 -19.00
C TYR A 576 -4.75 -29.08 -17.85
N ARG A 577 -4.10 -29.40 -16.73
CA ARG A 577 -4.75 -30.02 -15.56
C ARG A 577 -4.07 -29.64 -14.25
N HIS A 578 -4.88 -29.45 -13.21
CA HIS A 578 -4.41 -29.33 -11.82
C HIS A 578 -5.20 -30.25 -10.89
N VAL A 579 -4.55 -30.80 -9.87
CA VAL A 579 -5.22 -31.57 -8.82
C VAL A 579 -4.67 -31.17 -7.45
N PHE A 580 -5.58 -30.87 -6.53
CA PHE A 580 -5.30 -30.44 -5.16
C PHE A 580 -6.01 -31.36 -4.15
N PRO A 581 -5.36 -31.76 -3.05
CA PRO A 581 -3.91 -31.67 -2.82
C PRO A 581 -3.13 -32.62 -3.75
N ALA A 582 -1.84 -32.33 -3.94
CA ALA A 582 -0.91 -33.16 -4.70
C ALA A 582 -0.65 -34.51 -4.00
N PRO A 583 -0.45 -35.62 -4.74
CA PRO A 583 -0.27 -36.96 -4.18
C PRO A 583 1.18 -37.18 -3.70
N LEU A 584 1.66 -36.33 -2.80
CA LEU A 584 3.03 -36.38 -2.26
C LEU A 584 3.08 -37.13 -0.92
N SER A 585 4.19 -37.82 -0.66
CA SER A 585 4.47 -38.34 0.68
C SER A 585 4.72 -37.18 1.66
N PRO A 586 4.45 -37.34 2.97
CA PRO A 586 4.66 -36.28 3.97
C PRO A 586 6.07 -35.69 3.94
N ALA A 587 7.09 -36.54 3.73
CA ALA A 587 8.49 -36.09 3.64
C ALA A 587 8.76 -35.21 2.40
N ARG A 588 8.18 -35.57 1.24
CA ARG A 588 8.31 -34.77 0.01
C ARG A 588 7.55 -33.45 0.11
N ALA A 589 6.33 -33.50 0.66
CA ALA A 589 5.53 -32.30 0.91
C ALA A 589 6.28 -31.31 1.83
N ALA A 590 6.85 -31.80 2.94
CA ALA A 590 7.63 -30.98 3.87
C ALA A 590 8.89 -30.38 3.22
N ALA A 591 9.58 -31.14 2.34
CA ALA A 591 10.75 -30.63 1.62
C ALA A 591 10.37 -29.50 0.64
N VAL A 592 9.30 -29.70 -0.13
CA VAL A 592 8.75 -28.69 -1.06
C VAL A 592 8.33 -27.44 -0.30
N GLU A 593 7.52 -27.58 0.75
CA GLU A 593 7.07 -26.47 1.58
C GLU A 593 8.26 -25.70 2.19
N GLY A 594 9.22 -26.42 2.76
CA GLY A 594 10.41 -25.82 3.37
C GLY A 594 11.25 -25.02 2.38
N SER A 595 11.38 -25.48 1.13
CA SER A 595 12.08 -24.75 0.08
C SER A 595 11.33 -23.49 -0.34
N VAL A 596 10.02 -23.59 -0.58
CA VAL A 596 9.18 -22.44 -0.94
C VAL A 596 9.15 -21.39 0.17
N ARG A 597 9.08 -21.80 1.43
CA ARG A 597 9.13 -20.89 2.59
C ARG A 597 10.42 -20.08 2.62
N ARG A 598 11.58 -20.71 2.36
CA ARG A 598 12.86 -20.00 2.24
C ARG A 598 12.85 -19.04 1.05
N ALA A 599 12.28 -19.46 -0.08
CA ALA A 599 12.22 -18.65 -1.29
C ALA A 599 11.33 -17.40 -1.11
N VAL A 600 10.16 -17.54 -0.49
CA VAL A 600 9.25 -16.42 -0.15
C VAL A 600 9.91 -15.45 0.83
N THR A 601 10.63 -15.98 1.83
CA THR A 601 11.39 -15.18 2.79
C THR A 601 12.52 -14.40 2.09
N ALA A 602 13.30 -15.07 1.24
CA ALA A 602 14.37 -14.45 0.45
C ALA A 602 13.83 -13.36 -0.49
N ALA A 603 12.64 -13.57 -1.08
CA ALA A 603 11.98 -12.57 -1.92
C ALA A 603 11.47 -11.34 -1.14
N GLY A 604 11.38 -11.41 0.20
CA GLY A 604 10.96 -10.31 1.06
C GLY A 604 9.46 -10.07 1.09
N ILE A 605 8.65 -11.08 0.72
CA ILE A 605 7.19 -10.99 0.78
C ILE A 605 6.72 -11.23 2.22
N THR A 606 5.90 -10.32 2.74
CA THR A 606 5.51 -10.25 4.15
C THR A 606 4.00 -10.22 4.37
N LEU A 607 3.21 -10.10 3.29
CA LEU A 607 1.76 -9.97 3.37
C LEU A 607 1.06 -10.65 2.20
N GLY A 608 0.00 -11.40 2.51
CA GLY A 608 -0.93 -11.97 1.53
C GLY A 608 -0.46 -13.28 0.91
N ALA A 609 -1.18 -13.69 -0.13
CA ALA A 609 -0.93 -14.93 -0.84
C ALA A 609 0.30 -14.84 -1.74
N THR A 610 1.02 -15.96 -1.86
CA THR A 610 2.00 -16.19 -2.93
C THR A 610 1.70 -17.50 -3.63
N HIS A 611 1.86 -17.50 -4.94
CA HIS A 611 1.83 -18.70 -5.76
C HIS A 611 3.25 -18.98 -6.26
N THR A 612 3.80 -20.12 -5.87
CA THR A 612 5.16 -20.51 -6.22
C THR A 612 5.15 -21.76 -7.07
N GLU A 613 5.78 -21.71 -8.25
CA GLU A 613 5.96 -22.86 -9.12
C GLU A 613 7.26 -23.58 -8.77
N VAL A 614 7.19 -24.91 -8.67
CA VAL A 614 8.28 -25.77 -8.23
C VAL A 614 8.37 -26.99 -9.12
N ARG A 615 9.58 -27.39 -9.49
CA ARG A 615 9.85 -28.72 -10.06
C ARG A 615 10.55 -29.60 -9.05
N LEU A 616 10.09 -30.83 -8.89
CA LEU A 616 10.61 -31.76 -7.88
C LEU A 616 11.56 -32.78 -8.51
N THR A 617 12.86 -32.53 -8.44
CA THR A 617 13.89 -33.44 -8.95
C THR A 617 14.22 -34.55 -7.95
N ALA A 618 15.13 -35.44 -8.31
CA ALA A 618 15.67 -36.44 -7.38
C ALA A 618 16.44 -35.80 -6.19
N ASP A 619 17.11 -34.67 -6.43
CA ASP A 619 17.92 -33.96 -5.45
C ASP A 619 17.11 -32.98 -4.59
N GLY A 620 15.89 -32.64 -5.01
CA GLY A 620 14.95 -31.85 -4.23
C GLY A 620 14.10 -30.87 -5.04
N PRO A 621 13.36 -29.99 -4.35
CA PRO A 621 12.55 -28.96 -4.98
C PRO A 621 13.40 -27.82 -5.56
N VAL A 622 13.15 -27.50 -6.83
CA VAL A 622 13.77 -26.40 -7.57
C VAL A 622 12.72 -25.33 -7.84
N ILE A 623 12.99 -24.09 -7.41
CA ILE A 623 12.05 -22.96 -7.53
C ILE A 623 12.07 -22.41 -8.95
N ILE A 624 10.90 -22.41 -9.61
CA ILE A 624 10.75 -21.93 -10.99
C ILE A 624 10.28 -20.48 -11.02
N GLU A 625 9.25 -20.12 -10.24
CA GLU A 625 8.71 -18.75 -10.19
C GLU A 625 8.02 -18.48 -8.86
N ILE A 626 8.03 -17.23 -8.39
CA ILE A 626 7.24 -16.76 -7.25
C ILE A 626 6.39 -15.57 -7.69
N ASN A 627 5.08 -15.69 -7.55
CA ASN A 627 4.12 -14.63 -7.85
C ASN A 627 3.47 -14.14 -6.53
N PRO A 628 3.59 -12.85 -6.16
CA PRO A 628 3.09 -12.31 -4.88
C PRO A 628 1.59 -11.99 -4.95
N ARG A 629 0.80 -12.97 -5.36
CA ARG A 629 -0.65 -12.91 -5.49
C ARG A 629 -1.26 -14.32 -5.42
N LEU A 630 -2.60 -14.36 -5.46
CA LEU A 630 -3.34 -15.61 -5.61
C LEU A 630 -3.01 -16.32 -6.92
N ALA A 631 -3.01 -17.65 -6.86
CA ALA A 631 -2.78 -18.53 -8.00
C ALA A 631 -3.83 -18.34 -9.11
N GLY A 632 -3.38 -18.52 -10.36
CA GLY A 632 -4.25 -18.59 -11.53
C GLY A 632 -4.90 -19.98 -11.67
N GLY A 633 -5.46 -20.26 -12.85
CA GLY A 633 -5.89 -21.62 -13.19
C GLY A 633 -7.00 -22.20 -12.31
N MET A 634 -7.78 -21.34 -11.64
CA MET A 634 -8.83 -21.73 -10.67
C MET A 634 -8.32 -22.51 -9.45
N ILE A 635 -7.02 -22.49 -9.16
CA ILE A 635 -6.45 -23.15 -7.97
C ILE A 635 -7.12 -22.68 -6.66
N PRO A 636 -7.42 -21.37 -6.46
CA PRO A 636 -8.17 -20.94 -5.27
C PRO A 636 -9.54 -21.62 -5.12
N GLU A 637 -10.21 -21.94 -6.22
CA GLU A 637 -11.50 -22.65 -6.21
C GLU A 637 -11.31 -24.14 -5.84
N LEU A 638 -10.23 -24.77 -6.31
CA LEU A 638 -9.89 -26.13 -5.91
C LEU A 638 -9.61 -26.21 -4.40
N ILE A 639 -8.87 -25.24 -3.87
CA ILE A 639 -8.61 -25.12 -2.44
C ILE A 639 -9.91 -24.91 -1.68
N GLN A 640 -10.82 -24.06 -2.17
CA GLN A 640 -12.13 -23.87 -1.54
C GLN A 640 -12.94 -25.17 -1.52
N LEU A 641 -13.01 -25.92 -2.63
CA LEU A 641 -13.74 -27.19 -2.68
C LEU A 641 -13.13 -28.25 -1.74
N ALA A 642 -11.80 -28.26 -1.61
CA ALA A 642 -11.08 -29.22 -0.79
C ALA A 642 -11.09 -28.89 0.72
N THR A 643 -11.03 -27.61 1.09
CA THR A 643 -10.79 -27.15 2.48
C THR A 643 -11.93 -26.31 3.06
N GLY A 644 -12.78 -25.75 2.21
CA GLY A 644 -13.76 -24.71 2.57
C GLY A 644 -13.18 -23.30 2.72
N VAL A 645 -11.86 -23.11 2.57
CA VAL A 645 -11.19 -21.81 2.71
C VAL A 645 -11.35 -21.00 1.42
N GLN A 646 -11.95 -19.81 1.53
CA GLN A 646 -12.02 -18.83 0.43
C GLN A 646 -10.79 -17.92 0.45
N LEU A 647 -9.74 -18.27 -0.29
CA LEU A 647 -8.50 -17.50 -0.30
C LEU A 647 -8.65 -16.06 -0.79
N LEU A 648 -9.61 -15.79 -1.68
CA LEU A 648 -9.89 -14.43 -2.15
C LEU A 648 -10.43 -13.54 -1.02
N ASP A 649 -11.29 -14.08 -0.16
CA ASP A 649 -11.76 -13.37 1.04
C ASP A 649 -10.58 -13.04 1.95
N GLN A 650 -9.68 -14.00 2.17
CA GLN A 650 -8.50 -13.78 3.00
C GLN A 650 -7.58 -12.70 2.41
N GLN A 651 -7.37 -12.72 1.10
CA GLN A 651 -6.57 -11.71 0.40
C GLN A 651 -7.17 -10.29 0.53
N VAL A 652 -8.50 -10.17 0.44
CA VAL A 652 -9.21 -8.90 0.62
C VAL A 652 -9.12 -8.42 2.07
N ARG A 653 -9.26 -9.33 3.05
CA ARG A 653 -9.12 -9.02 4.48
C ARG A 653 -7.74 -8.45 4.81
N VAL A 654 -6.67 -9.14 4.40
CA VAL A 654 -5.31 -8.68 4.72
C VAL A 654 -4.93 -7.38 4.00
N ALA A 655 -5.45 -7.15 2.79
CA ALA A 655 -5.29 -5.87 2.09
C ALA A 655 -5.96 -4.70 2.84
N ALA A 656 -7.02 -4.97 3.60
CA ALA A 656 -7.69 -4.02 4.49
C ALA A 656 -7.09 -4.00 5.92
N GLY A 657 -5.98 -4.71 6.16
CA GLY A 657 -5.34 -4.80 7.48
C GLY A 657 -6.10 -5.63 8.50
N LEU A 658 -7.03 -6.50 8.05
CA LEU A 658 -7.73 -7.45 8.90
C LEU A 658 -6.99 -8.79 8.93
N PRO A 659 -6.96 -9.48 10.08
CA PRO A 659 -6.36 -10.81 10.16
C PRO A 659 -7.12 -11.80 9.26
N PRO A 660 -6.41 -12.71 8.58
CA PRO A 660 -7.05 -13.79 7.85
C PRO A 660 -7.69 -14.77 8.84
N GLU A 661 -8.69 -15.49 8.37
CA GLU A 661 -9.25 -16.63 9.09
C GLU A 661 -8.25 -17.79 9.13
N PRO A 662 -8.34 -18.68 10.14
CA PRO A 662 -7.50 -19.86 10.21
C PRO A 662 -7.62 -20.75 8.95
N LEU A 663 -6.48 -21.17 8.41
CA LEU A 663 -6.41 -22.17 7.36
C LEU A 663 -6.93 -23.53 7.88
N ARG A 664 -7.39 -24.38 6.95
CA ARG A 664 -7.98 -25.69 7.26
C ARG A 664 -7.34 -26.76 6.39
N GLU A 665 -7.19 -27.95 6.96
CA GLU A 665 -6.73 -29.13 6.23
C GLU A 665 -7.75 -29.56 5.16
N PRO A 666 -7.29 -30.09 4.02
CA PRO A 666 -8.18 -30.62 2.99
C PRO A 666 -8.94 -31.85 3.50
N VAL A 667 -10.26 -31.88 3.27
CA VAL A 667 -11.14 -33.01 3.61
C VAL A 667 -11.52 -33.86 2.38
N ARG A 668 -11.16 -33.40 1.19
CA ARG A 668 -11.37 -34.07 -0.10
C ARG A 668 -10.35 -33.58 -1.12
N HIS A 669 -10.36 -34.16 -2.32
CA HIS A 669 -9.59 -33.71 -3.47
C HIS A 669 -10.49 -32.93 -4.44
N ALA A 670 -9.90 -31.95 -5.12
CA ALA A 670 -10.52 -31.19 -6.18
C ALA A 670 -9.53 -31.02 -7.34
N GLY A 671 -10.02 -31.00 -8.56
CA GLY A 671 -9.18 -30.85 -9.74
C GLY A 671 -9.89 -30.12 -10.86
N ILE A 672 -9.09 -29.61 -11.78
CA ILE A 672 -9.52 -28.93 -12.99
C ILE A 672 -8.84 -29.54 -14.20
N HIS A 673 -9.56 -29.65 -15.30
CA HIS A 673 -9.01 -29.94 -16.61
C HIS A 673 -9.46 -28.87 -17.61
N PHE A 674 -8.51 -28.19 -18.25
CA PHE A 674 -8.79 -27.21 -19.29
C PHE A 674 -9.16 -27.92 -20.59
N LEU A 675 -10.11 -27.32 -21.33
CA LEU A 675 -10.53 -27.79 -22.64
C LEU A 675 -9.62 -27.15 -23.70
N LEU A 676 -8.99 -27.98 -24.52
CA LEU A 676 -7.99 -27.60 -25.51
C LEU A 676 -8.37 -28.22 -26.88
N THR A 677 -7.72 -27.76 -27.94
CA THR A 677 -7.83 -28.35 -29.29
C THR A 677 -6.44 -28.57 -29.86
N ASP A 678 -6.27 -29.64 -30.64
CA ASP A 678 -5.11 -29.90 -31.50
C ASP A 678 -5.35 -29.44 -32.96
N ARG A 679 -6.56 -29.00 -33.27
CA ARG A 679 -6.96 -28.51 -34.59
C ARG A 679 -6.94 -26.99 -34.66
N THR A 680 -6.62 -26.47 -35.85
CA THR A 680 -6.73 -25.04 -36.18
C THR A 680 -7.98 -24.78 -37.01
N GLY A 681 -8.77 -23.77 -36.65
CA GLY A 681 -9.97 -23.37 -37.40
C GLY A 681 -10.84 -22.38 -36.65
N LYS A 682 -12.09 -22.20 -37.08
CA LYS A 682 -13.09 -21.41 -36.35
C LYS A 682 -13.99 -22.32 -35.54
N LEU A 683 -14.14 -22.02 -34.26
CA LEU A 683 -15.00 -22.79 -33.35
C LEU A 683 -16.47 -22.62 -33.74
N ALA A 684 -17.18 -23.69 -34.08
CA ALA A 684 -18.63 -23.66 -34.17
C ALA A 684 -19.25 -23.79 -32.77
N GLU A 685 -18.87 -24.84 -32.03
CA GLU A 685 -19.30 -25.07 -30.66
C GLU A 685 -18.38 -26.05 -29.91
N LEU A 686 -18.58 -26.13 -28.59
CA LEU A 686 -18.07 -27.19 -27.73
C LEU A 686 -19.23 -28.13 -27.36
N SER A 687 -19.33 -29.25 -28.07
CA SER A 687 -20.42 -30.21 -27.89
C SER A 687 -20.17 -31.15 -26.70
N GLY A 688 -21.22 -31.84 -26.24
CA GLY A 688 -21.13 -32.84 -25.16
C GLY A 688 -20.92 -32.28 -23.73
N THR A 689 -20.89 -30.95 -23.57
CA THR A 689 -20.74 -30.28 -22.27
C THR A 689 -21.85 -30.61 -21.26
N GLY A 690 -23.07 -30.85 -21.73
CA GLY A 690 -24.18 -31.30 -20.89
C GLY A 690 -23.99 -32.73 -20.36
N GLN A 691 -23.41 -33.62 -21.16
CA GLN A 691 -23.07 -34.99 -20.75
C GLN A 691 -21.93 -34.99 -19.75
N ALA A 692 -20.90 -34.16 -19.98
CA ALA A 692 -19.80 -33.96 -19.05
C ALA A 692 -20.31 -33.46 -17.68
N ARG A 693 -21.28 -32.53 -17.67
CA ARG A 693 -21.89 -31.99 -16.45
C ARG A 693 -22.72 -33.03 -15.67
N ALA A 694 -23.21 -34.07 -16.33
CA ALA A 694 -24.04 -35.10 -15.71
C ALA A 694 -23.23 -36.20 -14.99
N ILE A 695 -21.90 -36.20 -15.12
CA ILE A 695 -21.02 -37.16 -14.45
C ILE A 695 -20.96 -36.85 -12.94
N ASP A 696 -21.13 -37.89 -12.12
CA ASP A 696 -21.05 -37.76 -10.67
C ASP A 696 -19.66 -37.27 -10.23
N GLY A 697 -19.64 -36.31 -9.31
CA GLY A 697 -18.43 -35.63 -8.85
C GLY A 697 -17.92 -34.49 -9.74
N VAL A 698 -18.55 -34.19 -10.88
CA VAL A 698 -18.29 -32.95 -11.62
C VAL A 698 -19.00 -31.78 -10.93
N ASP A 699 -18.23 -30.77 -10.51
CA ASP A 699 -18.77 -29.55 -9.89
C ASP A 699 -19.33 -28.60 -10.96
N ARG A 700 -18.54 -28.33 -12.00
CA ARG A 700 -18.97 -27.47 -13.11
C ARG A 700 -18.21 -27.73 -14.40
N VAL A 701 -18.87 -27.41 -15.51
CA VAL A 701 -18.28 -27.33 -16.86
C VAL A 701 -18.51 -25.91 -17.37
N THR A 702 -17.41 -25.21 -17.67
CA THR A 702 -17.41 -23.81 -18.13
C THR A 702 -16.82 -23.73 -19.52
N VAL A 703 -17.54 -23.11 -20.46
CA VAL A 703 -17.03 -22.79 -21.80
C VAL A 703 -16.76 -21.30 -21.86
N THR A 704 -15.52 -20.93 -22.15
CA THR A 704 -15.08 -19.52 -22.24
C THR A 704 -14.90 -19.06 -23.68
N ALA A 705 -14.60 -19.98 -24.61
CA ALA A 705 -14.53 -19.68 -26.03
C ALA A 705 -15.92 -19.41 -26.62
N ARG A 706 -15.98 -18.53 -27.62
CA ARG A 706 -17.22 -18.15 -28.32
C ARG A 706 -17.28 -18.79 -29.70
N PRO A 707 -18.46 -19.18 -30.19
CA PRO A 707 -18.64 -19.51 -31.61
C PRO A 707 -18.06 -18.42 -32.53
N GLY A 708 -17.42 -18.84 -33.62
CA GLY A 708 -16.67 -18.02 -34.57
C GLY A 708 -15.24 -17.65 -34.15
N ALA A 709 -14.83 -17.95 -32.92
CA ALA A 709 -13.47 -17.66 -32.46
C ALA A 709 -12.43 -18.54 -33.18
N GLU A 710 -11.27 -17.97 -33.50
CA GLU A 710 -10.13 -18.74 -33.99
C GLU A 710 -9.55 -19.60 -32.86
N VAL A 711 -9.35 -20.88 -33.16
CA VAL A 711 -8.77 -21.86 -32.24
C VAL A 711 -7.61 -22.57 -32.90
N ARG A 712 -6.67 -23.08 -32.09
CA ARG A 712 -5.41 -23.68 -32.52
C ARG A 712 -4.80 -24.54 -31.41
N PRO A 713 -3.79 -25.38 -31.71
CA PRO A 713 -2.93 -25.98 -30.70
C PRO A 713 -2.42 -24.96 -29.68
N PRO A 714 -2.46 -25.28 -28.38
CA PRO A 714 -2.16 -24.33 -27.32
C PRO A 714 -0.68 -23.91 -27.32
N ARG A 715 -0.46 -22.60 -27.28
CA ARG A 715 0.86 -21.97 -27.16
C ARG A 715 1.01 -21.19 -25.86
N ASN A 716 -0.10 -20.73 -25.29
CA ASN A 716 -0.16 -20.06 -23.99
C ASN A 716 -1.52 -20.30 -23.32
N ALA A 717 -1.70 -19.74 -22.12
CA ALA A 717 -2.93 -19.91 -21.34
C ALA A 717 -4.21 -19.34 -22.01
N TYR A 718 -4.08 -18.44 -23.00
CA TYR A 718 -5.22 -17.82 -23.69
C TYR A 718 -5.82 -18.71 -24.79
N ASP A 719 -5.16 -19.79 -25.19
CA ASP A 719 -5.70 -20.77 -26.14
C ASP A 719 -6.65 -21.79 -25.47
N ARG A 720 -6.92 -21.65 -24.16
CA ARG A 720 -7.86 -22.49 -23.39
C ARG A 720 -9.30 -22.15 -23.77
N LEU A 721 -10.09 -23.17 -24.13
CA LEU A 721 -11.47 -23.01 -24.62
C LEU A 721 -12.53 -23.03 -23.50
N GLY A 722 -12.15 -23.55 -22.34
CA GLY A 722 -13.02 -23.76 -21.19
C GLY A 722 -12.34 -24.66 -20.16
N HIS A 723 -13.12 -25.16 -19.21
CA HIS A 723 -12.62 -26.11 -18.20
C HIS A 723 -13.74 -26.95 -17.58
N VAL A 724 -13.35 -28.09 -17.02
CA VAL A 724 -14.14 -28.93 -16.13
C VAL A 724 -13.50 -28.90 -14.74
N ILE A 725 -14.28 -28.66 -13.69
CA ILE A 725 -13.85 -28.83 -12.29
C ILE A 725 -14.61 -30.00 -11.69
N ALA A 726 -13.91 -30.86 -10.95
CA ALA A 726 -14.45 -32.02 -10.28
C ALA A 726 -13.87 -32.18 -8.87
N HIS A 727 -14.54 -32.97 -8.03
CA HIS A 727 -14.09 -33.31 -6.69
C HIS A 727 -14.34 -34.79 -6.37
N GLY A 728 -13.59 -35.33 -5.42
CA GLY A 728 -13.68 -36.73 -5.00
C GLY A 728 -12.87 -37.01 -3.74
N ASP A 729 -12.96 -38.22 -3.21
CA ASP A 729 -12.32 -38.58 -1.94
C ASP A 729 -10.80 -38.78 -2.13
N THR A 730 -10.38 -39.19 -3.32
CA THR A 730 -8.96 -39.45 -3.65
C THR A 730 -8.52 -38.70 -4.90
N HIS A 731 -7.21 -38.45 -4.98
CA HIS A 731 -6.56 -37.88 -6.17
C HIS A 731 -6.87 -38.68 -7.46
N GLU A 732 -6.79 -40.01 -7.39
CA GLU A 732 -7.03 -40.90 -8.53
C GLU A 732 -8.48 -40.82 -9.02
N GLN A 733 -9.44 -40.76 -8.09
CA GLN A 733 -10.86 -40.59 -8.40
C GLN A 733 -11.12 -39.28 -9.15
N VAL A 734 -10.58 -38.16 -8.66
CA VAL A 734 -10.72 -36.85 -9.33
C VAL A 734 -10.13 -36.90 -10.74
N THR A 735 -8.94 -37.48 -10.88
CA THR A 735 -8.28 -37.62 -12.18
C THR A 735 -9.12 -38.41 -13.18
N LYS A 736 -9.75 -39.50 -12.73
CA LYS A 736 -10.65 -40.32 -13.55
C LYS A 736 -11.92 -39.57 -13.96
N ILE A 737 -12.57 -38.87 -13.02
CA ILE A 737 -13.77 -38.06 -13.30
C ILE A 737 -13.46 -36.99 -14.34
N LEU A 738 -12.34 -36.28 -14.20
CA LEU A 738 -11.92 -35.26 -15.16
C LEU A 738 -11.66 -35.85 -16.55
N ALA A 739 -10.96 -36.98 -16.63
CA ALA A 739 -10.70 -37.66 -17.91
C ALA A 739 -11.99 -38.13 -18.58
N GLU A 740 -12.93 -38.70 -17.82
CA GLU A 740 -14.24 -39.09 -18.34
C GLU A 740 -15.01 -37.87 -18.87
N ALA A 741 -15.08 -36.79 -18.09
CA ALA A 741 -15.82 -35.59 -18.46
C ALA A 741 -15.26 -34.92 -19.71
N VAL A 742 -13.94 -34.76 -19.81
CA VAL A 742 -13.30 -34.21 -21.01
C VAL A 742 -13.51 -35.14 -22.21
N GLY A 743 -13.48 -36.46 -22.02
CA GLY A 743 -13.78 -37.44 -23.07
C GLY A 743 -15.22 -37.39 -23.58
N ARG A 744 -16.15 -36.75 -22.86
CA ARG A 744 -17.51 -36.46 -23.35
C ARG A 744 -17.61 -35.16 -24.14
N THR A 745 -16.59 -34.31 -24.11
CA THR A 745 -16.59 -33.03 -24.84
C THR A 745 -15.89 -33.15 -26.18
N ALA A 746 -16.37 -32.41 -27.18
CA ALA A 746 -15.71 -32.33 -28.48
C ALA A 746 -15.71 -30.89 -29.03
N VAL A 747 -14.58 -30.51 -29.63
CA VAL A 747 -14.42 -29.21 -30.31
C VAL A 747 -14.92 -29.37 -31.74
N VAL A 748 -16.02 -28.70 -32.08
CA VAL A 748 -16.61 -28.68 -33.42
C VAL A 748 -16.15 -27.41 -34.13
N LEU A 749 -15.53 -27.56 -35.31
CA LEU A 749 -15.10 -26.43 -36.14
C LEU A 749 -16.14 -26.13 -37.23
N GLU A 750 -16.18 -24.88 -37.68
CA GLU A 750 -16.99 -24.49 -38.84
C GLU A 750 -16.60 -25.31 -40.06
N GLY A 751 -17.57 -26.01 -40.66
CA GLY A 751 -17.35 -26.89 -41.81
C GLY A 751 -17.13 -28.37 -41.46
N ASP A 752 -17.07 -28.74 -40.18
CA ASP A 752 -17.22 -30.14 -39.79
C ASP A 752 -18.62 -30.62 -40.20
N GLU A 753 -18.72 -31.78 -40.86
CA GLU A 753 -20.02 -32.40 -41.13
C GLU A 753 -20.68 -32.76 -39.79
N ALA A 754 -21.95 -32.36 -39.62
CA ALA A 754 -22.72 -32.68 -38.43
C ALA A 754 -22.75 -34.20 -38.27
N THR A 755 -21.98 -34.71 -37.31
CA THR A 755 -21.95 -36.13 -37.00
C THR A 755 -23.24 -36.45 -36.26
N GLU A 756 -24.26 -36.87 -37.00
CA GLU A 756 -25.47 -37.48 -36.44
C GLU A 756 -25.06 -38.68 -35.57
N GLY A 757 -25.50 -38.63 -34.31
CA GLY A 757 -25.08 -39.53 -33.26
C GLY A 757 -25.26 -41.00 -33.59
N HIS A 758 -24.23 -41.79 -33.32
CA HIS A 758 -24.38 -43.22 -33.12
C HIS A 758 -24.95 -43.44 -31.71
N ALA A 759 -26.29 -43.48 -31.65
CA ALA A 759 -26.99 -44.19 -30.59
C ALA A 759 -27.04 -45.67 -30.96
N GLN A 760 -26.18 -46.48 -30.32
CA GLN A 760 -26.49 -47.84 -29.89
C GLN A 760 -25.79 -48.13 -28.57
#